data_AF-A0A854ZCZ2-F1
#
_entry.id   AF-A0A854ZCZ2-F1
#
_cell.length_a   1.000
_cell.length_b   1.000
_cell.length_c   1.000
_cell.angle_alpha   90.00
_cell.angle_beta   90.00
_cell.angle_gamma   90.00
#
_symmetry.space_group_name_H-M   'P 1'
#
loop_
_entity.id
_entity.type
_entity.pdbx_description
1 polymer ?
#
loop_
_entity_poly.entity_id
_entity_poly.type
_entity_poly.pdbx_seq_one_letter_code
_entity_poly.pdbx_strand_id
1 'polypeptide(L)'
;MKRLKFLETKRTPRYSLRKLNVGVASVLLGVTIFGINFTNHSVKAATTESVEPSNSSANSRLQQTSAVGNTTAEQTNTQKTTRATQKVQQSSASKNATANNSTEAATTPQSSPETQGSADTDIKSSTAKSAAKLAATNLVATSDTDRNAAGTVDQNNTNTQKATSATEKVQQNGASNDVTEKVQQSSASKNATANNSTEAATTLQSAPKTQGSADTDIKSLAAKLATMNLLAMNLVKNPGTDIKSLAARLAAMSLVAVSNTGASTVDQNHTNNQPAKENQDLANKTNLTSSDNYSSNIYKGKDGNYYKIVTIYGNDYVYHAADIQANGTTSIWYPQKATTAADTKNNIDISKEDLGNGKTRWTVTFFPKMGLQNADSSTLHGLISAKFGIALTNDYQIVGNVDMKVKNKTDQTYIYYKFEPGNSSATDITVQNPPREVDFSFNPNTDVDPNTGLINSKTMPAYNNKYLQGSYYFTTAQAAGSNNLWQTYFKDGVEDNNAYDGTTYLSGDHDFHLNNFIIKNKTGDVDGAKQGDPIIYDTRNKFNSNGVFNSVNFNQAMEFKSHGYASKKINTDLSQYSSYVISFTTQHTDSHEVDLSTGSKNQQFSGISANIYSYQNVYYNMFSRLYGEQRALDPAGATVEANKIIPHWGDVKPYIDKIKQDYLNNAQINVLRNKILNNITDPAALNNIVSEGNSLNDAMKKLGNSIGQYDSDGKFTNHKVDTTKASDSYKYADSDKKLAYDNATKAVSNIISVEKGTVNKSNGTYADLKTVKALTDAENNAWNELNGVKKNATDAIKAINDAATAKKASINNSAILTNEEKSALVNQAQKLADDAIANINKATTNDTVKTAKDTGVEKINNMNVPTTSATKSDAKAAIDQATQTKDAAIDASNLTAEEKAALKKTVAGEVQTAKDNIDAATKDADVTTAKNTG
;
A
#
# COMPACT_ATOMS: atom_id res chain seq x y z
N MET A 1 58.34 -27.12 19.72
CA MET A 1 57.86 -27.81 20.96
C MET A 1 56.36 -28.11 20.84
N LYS A 2 55.82 -29.02 21.67
CA LYS A 2 54.38 -29.30 21.90
C LYS A 2 53.41 -29.16 20.70
N ARG A 3 53.11 -30.30 20.04
CA ARG A 3 51.81 -30.51 19.37
C ARG A 3 50.68 -30.46 20.41
N LEU A 4 49.49 -29.99 20.00
CA LEU A 4 48.21 -30.45 20.54
C LEU A 4 47.28 -30.81 19.39
N LYS A 5 46.47 -31.85 19.57
CA LYS A 5 45.54 -32.36 18.56
C LYS A 5 44.18 -31.68 18.71
N PHE A 6 43.49 -31.44 17.60
CA PHE A 6 42.03 -31.32 17.63
C PHE A 6 41.44 -32.64 18.15
N LEU A 7 40.45 -32.55 19.04
CA LEU A 7 39.71 -33.72 19.55
C LEU A 7 38.29 -33.68 19.00
N GLU A 8 37.90 -34.69 18.23
CA GLU A 8 36.49 -34.93 17.95
C GLU A 8 35.79 -35.40 19.24
N THR A 9 34.76 -34.68 19.69
CA THR A 9 33.85 -35.19 20.74
C THR A 9 32.49 -35.52 20.15
N LYS A 10 32.36 -36.72 19.57
CA LYS A 10 31.05 -37.31 19.24
C LYS A 10 30.24 -37.48 20.52
N ARG A 11 29.21 -36.65 20.74
CA ARG A 11 28.24 -36.81 21.83
C ARG A 11 27.09 -37.71 21.40
N THR A 12 27.17 -38.99 21.73
CA THR A 12 26.04 -39.92 21.64
C THR A 12 24.99 -39.58 22.70
N PRO A 13 23.70 -39.36 22.34
CA PRO A 13 22.63 -39.30 23.31
C PRO A 13 22.42 -40.69 23.93
N ARG A 14 22.47 -40.79 25.28
CA ARG A 14 22.14 -42.02 26.00
C ARG A 14 20.64 -42.05 26.31
N TYR A 15 19.90 -42.95 25.67
CA TYR A 15 18.52 -43.24 26.02
C TYR A 15 18.46 -44.37 27.05
N SER A 16 17.83 -44.12 28.20
CA SER A 16 17.64 -45.13 29.26
C SER A 16 16.27 -45.80 29.15
N LEU A 17 16.19 -46.91 28.42
CA LEU A 17 15.00 -47.76 28.40
C LEU A 17 14.89 -48.57 29.71
N ARG A 18 13.88 -48.29 30.53
CA ARG A 18 13.54 -49.12 31.70
C ARG A 18 12.44 -50.11 31.27
N LYS A 19 12.84 -51.37 31.06
CA LYS A 19 11.95 -52.44 30.56
C LYS A 19 11.05 -52.96 31.70
N LEU A 20 9.75 -53.13 31.44
CA LEU A 20 8.81 -53.78 32.35
C LEU A 20 7.76 -54.50 31.49
N ASN A 21 7.81 -55.84 31.47
CA ASN A 21 6.98 -56.70 30.62
C ASN A 21 6.20 -57.70 31.47
N VAL A 22 4.87 -57.63 31.48
CA VAL A 22 3.96 -58.76 31.72
C VAL A 22 2.66 -58.51 30.93
N GLY A 23 2.14 -59.50 30.20
CA GLY A 23 0.73 -59.53 29.75
C GLY A 23 0.36 -58.88 28.41
N VAL A 24 0.56 -59.60 27.32
CA VAL A 24 -0.25 -59.64 26.07
C VAL A 24 -1.19 -58.45 25.70
N ALA A 25 -0.65 -57.42 25.07
CA ALA A 25 -1.19 -56.78 23.84
C ALA A 25 -0.26 -55.64 23.38
N SER A 26 -0.24 -55.28 22.09
CA SER A 26 0.58 -54.16 21.60
C SER A 26 -0.03 -53.48 20.38
N VAL A 27 -0.26 -52.16 20.48
CA VAL A 27 -0.55 -51.26 19.36
C VAL A 27 0.29 -49.99 19.54
N LEU A 28 0.80 -49.44 18.44
CA LEU A 28 1.82 -48.39 18.43
C LEU A 28 1.18 -46.99 18.42
N LEU A 29 1.61 -46.09 19.31
CA LEU A 29 1.37 -44.64 19.15
C LEU A 29 2.57 -44.00 18.41
N GLY A 30 2.29 -43.30 17.32
CA GLY A 30 3.24 -42.44 16.61
C GLY A 30 3.27 -41.00 17.16
N VAL A 31 4.39 -40.30 16.95
CA VAL A 31 4.60 -38.90 17.41
C VAL A 31 4.89 -37.99 16.21
N THR A 32 4.32 -36.78 16.25
CA THR A 32 4.28 -35.79 15.16
C THR A 32 5.60 -35.03 14.95
N ILE A 33 5.93 -34.71 13.69
CA ILE A 33 6.91 -33.68 13.29
C ILE A 33 6.26 -32.75 12.22
N PHE A 34 6.82 -31.55 12.03
CA PHE A 34 6.26 -30.42 11.28
C PHE A 34 6.06 -30.63 9.75
N GLY A 35 4.90 -30.18 9.24
CA GLY A 35 4.82 -29.12 8.21
C GLY A 35 4.59 -29.49 6.72
N ILE A 36 3.60 -28.80 6.10
CA ILE A 36 3.41 -28.59 4.64
C ILE A 36 2.91 -29.88 3.89
N ASN A 37 1.90 -29.91 2.99
CA ASN A 37 1.18 -28.89 2.20
C ASN A 37 -0.31 -29.27 1.85
N PHE A 38 -0.99 -28.36 1.12
CA PHE A 38 -2.25 -28.49 0.32
C PHE A 38 -3.08 -29.80 0.29
N THR A 39 -4.40 -29.67 0.43
CA THR A 39 -5.35 -29.67 -0.73
C THR A 39 -6.76 -29.17 -0.37
N ASN A 40 -7.54 -28.82 -1.39
CA ASN A 40 -8.94 -28.37 -1.32
C ASN A 40 -9.84 -29.52 -1.82
N HIS A 41 -11.08 -29.66 -1.32
CA HIS A 41 -12.27 -29.92 -2.15
C HIS A 41 -13.58 -29.88 -1.33
N SER A 42 -14.70 -29.68 -2.04
CA SER A 42 -16.04 -29.43 -1.50
C SER A 42 -16.95 -30.65 -1.63
N VAL A 43 -17.89 -30.81 -0.69
CA VAL A 43 -19.13 -31.58 -0.89
C VAL A 43 -20.32 -30.76 -0.38
N LYS A 44 -21.25 -30.42 -1.30
CA LYS A 44 -22.63 -30.09 -0.94
C LYS A 44 -23.41 -31.39 -0.73
N ALA A 45 -24.31 -31.42 0.25
CA ALA A 45 -25.46 -32.30 0.28
C ALA A 45 -26.68 -31.50 0.76
N ALA A 46 -27.85 -31.73 0.18
CA ALA A 46 -29.08 -31.01 0.50
C ALA A 46 -30.33 -31.86 0.21
N THR A 47 -31.25 -31.88 1.17
CA THR A 47 -32.64 -32.38 1.17
C THR A 47 -33.32 -31.63 2.34
N THR A 48 -34.51 -30.99 2.28
CA THR A 48 -35.84 -31.42 1.81
C THR A 48 -36.32 -32.67 2.60
N GLU A 49 -37.50 -32.83 3.20
CA GLU A 49 -38.82 -32.14 3.24
C GLU A 49 -39.52 -32.53 4.59
N SER A 50 -40.66 -31.99 5.06
CA SER A 50 -41.35 -30.67 4.96
C SER A 50 -42.57 -30.68 5.92
N VAL A 51 -43.63 -29.87 5.69
CA VAL A 51 -45.01 -29.97 6.25
C VAL A 51 -45.26 -29.55 7.74
N GLU A 52 -45.98 -28.42 7.87
CA GLU A 52 -46.77 -27.91 9.01
C GLU A 52 -48.22 -28.54 9.00
N PRO A 53 -49.29 -28.10 9.73
CA PRO A 53 -49.48 -26.96 10.65
C PRO A 53 -50.22 -27.29 11.98
N SER A 54 -50.44 -26.29 12.86
CA SER A 54 -51.80 -25.79 13.24
C SER A 54 -51.84 -24.81 14.45
N ASN A 55 -52.87 -23.95 14.45
CA ASN A 55 -53.16 -22.89 15.44
C ASN A 55 -53.48 -23.43 16.86
N SER A 56 -53.50 -22.67 17.98
CA SER A 56 -53.73 -21.22 18.24
C SER A 56 -53.07 -20.82 19.60
N SER A 57 -53.24 -19.65 20.26
CA SER A 57 -54.18 -18.50 20.18
C SER A 57 -53.51 -17.19 20.69
N ALA A 58 -54.27 -16.18 21.18
CA ALA A 58 -53.74 -14.89 21.66
C ALA A 58 -54.64 -14.17 22.71
N ASN A 59 -54.06 -13.13 23.37
CA ASN A 59 -54.64 -12.23 24.40
C ASN A 59 -54.84 -12.85 25.81
N SER A 60 -54.76 -12.11 26.93
CA SER A 60 -54.73 -10.64 27.17
C SER A 60 -53.71 -10.29 28.29
N ARG A 61 -52.86 -9.26 28.19
CA ARG A 61 -53.05 -7.80 28.41
C ARG A 61 -53.24 -7.36 29.87
N LEU A 62 -52.20 -6.76 30.46
CA LEU A 62 -52.28 -5.45 31.14
C LEU A 62 -50.88 -4.83 31.38
N GLN A 63 -50.83 -3.51 31.60
CA GLN A 63 -49.62 -2.71 31.80
C GLN A 63 -49.70 -1.98 33.15
N GLN A 64 -48.56 -1.67 33.78
CA GLN A 64 -48.34 -0.31 34.31
C GLN A 64 -46.87 -0.03 34.67
N THR A 65 -46.54 1.26 34.79
CA THR A 65 -45.19 1.78 35.01
C THR A 65 -45.18 2.94 36.01
N SER A 66 -44.26 2.87 36.99
CA SER A 66 -43.44 3.97 37.52
C SER A 66 -44.06 5.20 38.23
N ALA A 67 -43.63 5.36 39.51
CA ALA A 67 -43.02 6.56 40.12
C ALA A 67 -43.79 7.45 41.14
N VAL A 68 -42.99 8.02 42.08
CA VAL A 68 -43.29 9.07 43.11
C VAL A 68 -44.18 8.62 44.30
N GLY A 69 -43.95 8.99 45.57
CA GLY A 69 -42.82 9.68 46.24
C GLY A 69 -43.19 10.27 47.63
N ASN A 70 -42.20 10.61 48.48
CA ASN A 70 -42.30 11.27 49.83
C ASN A 70 -43.00 10.47 50.96
N THR A 71 -42.73 10.63 52.28
CA THR A 71 -41.72 11.37 53.10
C THR A 71 -41.36 10.49 54.35
N THR A 72 -40.94 10.86 55.58
CA THR A 72 -40.80 12.11 56.41
C THR A 72 -39.73 11.88 57.51
N ALA A 73 -39.60 12.73 58.56
CA ALA A 73 -38.59 12.64 59.63
C ALA A 73 -39.06 13.27 60.97
N GLU A 74 -38.39 13.00 62.12
CA GLU A 74 -38.38 13.90 63.31
C GLU A 74 -37.30 13.62 64.41
N GLN A 75 -37.04 14.65 65.25
CA GLN A 75 -36.51 14.69 66.65
C GLN A 75 -35.05 14.32 67.09
N THR A 76 -34.18 15.35 67.12
CA THR A 76 -33.48 15.99 68.29
C THR A 76 -32.75 15.25 69.46
N ASN A 77 -31.58 15.83 69.86
CA ASN A 77 -31.11 16.25 71.22
C ASN A 77 -29.96 15.56 72.03
N THR A 78 -28.85 16.33 72.21
CA THR A 78 -28.29 16.81 73.52
C THR A 78 -27.20 16.07 74.36
N GLN A 79 -25.96 16.63 74.29
CA GLN A 79 -24.93 16.91 75.34
C GLN A 79 -24.05 15.85 76.06
N LYS A 80 -22.81 16.32 76.40
CA LYS A 80 -21.90 15.97 77.54
C LYS A 80 -21.19 14.59 77.51
N THR A 81 -19.89 14.42 77.80
CA THR A 81 -18.73 15.34 78.03
C THR A 81 -17.41 14.60 77.59
N THR A 82 -16.13 14.84 77.93
CA THR A 82 -15.43 15.57 79.03
C THR A 82 -14.16 16.34 78.54
N ARG A 83 -12.92 15.94 78.91
CA ARG A 83 -11.65 16.68 78.67
C ARG A 83 -10.41 15.78 78.83
N ALA A 84 -9.33 16.04 78.07
CA ALA A 84 -7.97 16.38 78.57
C ALA A 84 -6.94 16.50 77.41
N THR A 85 -5.84 17.30 77.41
CA THR A 85 -5.47 18.56 78.12
C THR A 85 -4.21 19.16 77.47
N GLN A 86 -4.29 20.36 76.83
CA GLN A 86 -3.15 21.30 76.50
C GLN A 86 -2.04 20.72 75.55
N LYS A 87 -1.10 21.43 74.89
CA LYS A 87 -0.71 22.86 74.64
C LYS A 87 0.25 22.89 73.40
N VAL A 88 0.77 23.98 72.79
CA VAL A 88 0.70 25.46 72.93
C VAL A 88 0.92 26.11 71.52
N GLN A 89 1.24 27.41 71.45
CA GLN A 89 1.54 28.22 70.25
C GLN A 89 3.02 28.08 69.77
N GLN A 90 3.51 28.67 68.66
CA GLN A 90 3.11 29.83 67.82
C GLN A 90 3.67 29.62 66.36
N SER A 91 3.57 30.44 65.29
CA SER A 91 3.42 31.90 65.14
C SER A 91 2.74 32.39 63.85
N SER A 92 2.30 33.65 63.92
CA SER A 92 2.10 34.67 62.87
C SER A 92 3.34 34.92 61.97
N ALA A 93 3.31 35.57 60.79
CA ALA A 93 2.28 36.15 59.86
C ALA A 93 3.05 36.80 58.67
N SER A 94 2.49 37.49 57.65
CA SER A 94 1.28 37.40 56.79
C SER A 94 1.27 38.65 55.85
N LYS A 95 0.23 38.88 55.02
CA LYS A 95 -0.03 40.06 54.14
C LYS A 95 0.90 40.22 52.90
N ASN A 96 0.47 40.76 51.74
CA ASN A 96 -0.87 41.07 51.18
C ASN A 96 -0.77 41.33 49.64
N ALA A 97 -1.91 41.37 48.91
CA ALA A 97 -2.29 42.22 47.74
C ALA A 97 -1.29 42.62 46.62
N THR A 98 -1.66 42.91 45.35
CA THR A 98 -2.89 42.76 44.51
C THR A 98 -2.47 42.98 43.02
N ALA A 99 -3.35 42.72 42.06
CA ALA A 99 -3.09 42.62 40.61
C ALA A 99 -2.92 43.94 39.79
N ASN A 100 -2.66 43.74 38.48
CA ASN A 100 -2.89 44.60 37.29
C ASN A 100 -1.80 45.57 36.75
N ASN A 101 -1.02 45.03 35.80
CA ASN A 101 -1.05 45.35 34.34
C ASN A 101 -0.50 46.67 33.74
N SER A 102 -0.02 46.52 32.50
CA SER A 102 0.01 47.46 31.33
C SER A 102 1.16 48.50 31.11
N THR A 103 1.61 48.51 29.84
CA THR A 103 2.14 49.61 28.99
C THR A 103 3.54 50.24 29.19
N GLU A 104 4.46 49.80 28.31
CA GLU A 104 5.14 50.61 27.25
C GLU A 104 6.24 51.66 27.54
N ALA A 105 6.86 52.08 26.40
CA ALA A 105 7.73 53.23 26.15
C ALA A 105 9.23 53.13 26.49
N ALA A 106 9.98 52.77 25.44
CA ALA A 106 11.41 52.93 25.19
C ALA A 106 12.15 54.13 25.81
N THR A 107 13.46 53.96 26.09
CA THR A 107 14.54 54.65 25.33
C THR A 107 15.95 54.10 25.64
N THR A 108 16.78 54.03 24.60
CA THR A 108 18.26 54.07 24.65
C THR A 108 18.71 55.54 24.87
N PRO A 109 19.93 55.87 25.38
CA PRO A 109 21.19 55.25 24.92
C PRO A 109 22.42 55.20 25.86
N GLN A 110 23.42 54.40 25.43
CA GLN A 110 24.86 54.72 25.36
C GLN A 110 25.56 55.49 26.50
N SER A 111 26.41 54.80 27.27
CA SER A 111 27.83 55.19 27.46
C SER A 111 28.65 54.07 28.12
N SER A 112 29.92 53.96 27.74
CA SER A 112 30.95 53.15 28.43
C SER A 112 31.69 54.02 29.47
N PRO A 113 32.49 53.45 30.38
CA PRO A 113 33.88 53.11 30.00
C PRO A 113 34.47 51.81 30.58
N GLU A 114 35.35 51.22 29.77
CA GLU A 114 36.66 50.60 30.07
C GLU A 114 36.99 49.93 31.43
N THR A 115 37.65 48.77 31.33
CA THR A 115 39.05 48.64 31.81
C THR A 115 39.83 47.60 30.97
N GLN A 116 41.16 47.62 31.02
CA GLN A 116 42.04 47.11 29.94
C GLN A 116 42.59 45.68 30.15
N GLY A 117 43.18 45.09 29.10
CA GLY A 117 44.19 44.02 29.28
C GLY A 117 44.71 43.25 28.05
N SER A 118 45.70 43.81 27.31
CA SER A 118 46.59 43.09 26.35
C SER A 118 45.97 42.46 25.08
N ALA A 119 46.70 42.23 23.98
CA ALA A 119 48.03 42.69 23.55
C ALA A 119 48.08 42.78 22.01
N ASP A 120 49.11 43.43 21.46
CA ASP A 120 49.16 43.88 20.07
C ASP A 120 49.70 42.86 19.03
N THR A 121 49.64 43.28 17.77
CA THR A 121 49.83 42.50 16.53
C THR A 121 51.22 42.69 15.93
N ASP A 122 51.73 41.74 15.14
CA ASP A 122 52.49 42.13 13.93
C ASP A 122 52.58 41.06 12.79
N ILE A 123 51.88 41.37 11.69
CA ILE A 123 52.29 41.33 10.28
C ILE A 123 52.96 40.08 9.60
N LYS A 124 52.46 39.78 8.38
CA LYS A 124 53.05 39.10 7.18
C LYS A 124 52.87 37.58 6.92
N SER A 125 51.87 37.32 6.05
CA SER A 125 51.98 36.65 4.74
C SER A 125 52.24 35.14 4.56
N SER A 126 51.23 34.52 3.91
CA SER A 126 51.31 33.70 2.68
C SER A 126 51.60 32.18 2.69
N THR A 127 50.72 31.50 1.92
CA THR A 127 50.93 30.32 1.06
C THR A 127 51.06 28.88 1.64
N ALA A 128 50.03 28.11 1.28
CA ALA A 128 50.07 26.81 0.58
C ALA A 128 49.94 25.47 1.34
N LYS A 129 49.00 24.67 0.82
CA LYS A 129 48.89 23.19 0.83
C LYS A 129 48.97 22.45 2.18
N SER A 130 47.80 22.03 2.65
CA SER A 130 47.63 20.88 3.56
C SER A 130 46.79 19.80 2.89
N ALA A 131 47.27 18.56 2.85
CA ALA A 131 46.51 17.38 2.43
C ALA A 131 47.01 16.13 3.17
N ALA A 132 46.08 15.21 3.45
CA ALA A 132 46.28 14.00 4.29
C ALA A 132 46.55 14.32 5.79
N LYS A 133 46.34 13.39 6.75
CA LYS A 133 45.98 11.97 6.65
C LYS A 133 45.32 11.45 7.96
N LEU A 134 44.29 10.60 7.86
CA LEU A 134 43.96 9.53 8.83
C LEU A 134 43.02 8.56 8.09
N ALA A 135 43.43 7.38 7.61
CA ALA A 135 43.90 6.16 8.28
C ALA A 135 42.80 5.07 8.33
N ALA A 136 42.79 4.21 7.30
CA ALA A 136 42.17 2.90 7.36
C ALA A 136 43.26 1.83 7.62
N THR A 137 42.91 0.68 8.18
CA THR A 137 43.84 -0.43 8.45
C THR A 137 43.30 -1.74 7.88
N ASN A 138 44.18 -2.55 7.28
CA ASN A 138 43.87 -3.75 6.49
C ASN A 138 43.63 -5.01 7.32
N LEU A 139 43.13 -6.08 6.67
CA LEU A 139 43.88 -7.34 6.41
C LEU A 139 43.02 -8.29 5.51
N VAL A 140 43.54 -9.21 4.69
CA VAL A 140 44.65 -9.19 3.69
C VAL A 140 44.62 -10.48 2.85
N ALA A 141 44.81 -10.37 1.53
CA ALA A 141 45.45 -11.35 0.60
C ALA A 141 45.40 -10.74 -0.83
N THR A 142 46.45 -10.47 -1.62
CA THR A 142 47.73 -11.15 -1.98
C THR A 142 47.54 -12.45 -2.77
N SER A 143 48.13 -12.66 -3.96
CA SER A 143 49.11 -11.84 -4.72
C SER A 143 49.23 -12.29 -6.19
N ASP A 144 49.66 -11.36 -7.06
CA ASP A 144 50.52 -11.46 -8.25
C ASP A 144 50.54 -12.73 -9.15
N THR A 145 50.54 -12.53 -10.48
CA THR A 145 51.74 -12.71 -11.36
C THR A 145 51.44 -12.26 -12.81
N ASP A 146 52.50 -12.07 -13.59
CA ASP A 146 52.62 -11.30 -14.84
C ASP A 146 52.57 -12.16 -16.15
N ARG A 147 52.28 -11.50 -17.30
CA ARG A 147 52.67 -11.85 -18.71
C ARG A 147 51.97 -12.92 -19.60
N ASN A 148 52.09 -12.63 -20.92
CA ASN A 148 52.14 -13.47 -22.14
C ASN A 148 50.86 -13.86 -22.93
N ALA A 149 50.53 -13.01 -23.91
CA ALA A 149 50.44 -13.24 -25.36
C ALA A 149 50.03 -14.61 -26.00
N ALA A 150 49.19 -14.46 -27.04
CA ALA A 150 49.00 -15.31 -28.25
C ALA A 150 48.29 -16.69 -28.11
N GLY A 151 47.47 -17.03 -29.13
CA GLY A 151 46.85 -18.35 -29.30
C GLY A 151 45.48 -18.31 -30.02
N THR A 152 45.42 -18.84 -31.23
CA THR A 152 44.19 -19.08 -32.02
C THR A 152 43.59 -20.48 -31.75
N VAL A 153 42.46 -20.79 -32.41
CA VAL A 153 41.75 -22.09 -32.44
C VAL A 153 40.92 -22.35 -31.16
N ASP A 154 39.63 -22.68 -31.13
CA ASP A 154 38.48 -22.90 -32.04
C ASP A 154 37.73 -24.19 -31.57
N GLN A 155 36.40 -24.15 -31.70
CA GLN A 155 35.45 -25.27 -31.73
C GLN A 155 35.09 -26.12 -30.48
N ASN A 156 33.77 -26.34 -30.39
CA ASN A 156 33.04 -27.50 -29.87
C ASN A 156 32.98 -27.74 -28.34
N ASN A 157 31.87 -27.27 -27.75
CA ASN A 157 31.26 -27.84 -26.55
C ASN A 157 29.89 -28.45 -26.91
N THR A 158 29.71 -29.76 -26.73
CA THR A 158 28.40 -30.43 -26.84
C THR A 158 28.38 -31.70 -26.00
N ASN A 159 27.20 -32.05 -25.47
CA ASN A 159 26.83 -33.37 -24.91
C ASN A 159 27.45 -33.78 -23.55
N THR A 160 26.73 -34.43 -22.61
CA THR A 160 25.32 -34.89 -22.54
C THR A 160 24.87 -35.02 -21.08
N GLN A 161 23.57 -34.85 -20.79
CA GLN A 161 22.88 -35.66 -19.76
C GLN A 161 21.61 -36.33 -20.33
N LYS A 162 21.31 -37.56 -19.85
CA LYS A 162 20.31 -38.52 -20.37
C LYS A 162 20.11 -39.62 -19.28
N ALA A 163 19.02 -40.37 -19.13
CA ALA A 163 17.66 -40.35 -19.73
C ALA A 163 16.63 -39.83 -18.68
N THR A 164 15.44 -40.36 -18.33
CA THR A 164 14.59 -41.55 -18.63
C THR A 164 13.18 -41.20 -18.09
N SER A 165 12.00 -41.73 -18.48
CA SER A 165 11.57 -42.87 -19.33
C SER A 165 10.31 -42.46 -20.12
N ALA A 166 10.06 -42.96 -21.35
CA ALA A 166 9.04 -43.97 -21.70
C ALA A 166 7.64 -43.77 -21.04
N THR A 167 6.50 -43.83 -21.76
CA THR A 167 6.06 -44.98 -22.60
C THR A 167 4.88 -44.60 -23.54
N GLU A 168 4.98 -44.88 -24.86
CA GLU A 168 3.91 -45.18 -25.87
C GLU A 168 2.70 -44.19 -26.06
N LYS A 169 1.88 -44.11 -27.13
CA LYS A 169 1.68 -44.70 -28.51
C LYS A 169 0.64 -43.79 -29.26
N VAL A 170 0.31 -43.82 -30.57
CA VAL A 170 0.79 -44.60 -31.74
C VAL A 170 0.62 -43.87 -33.12
N GLN A 171 -0.60 -43.46 -33.52
CA GLN A 171 -1.01 -43.07 -34.90
C GLN A 171 -2.19 -42.04 -34.83
N GLN A 172 -2.55 -41.17 -35.81
CA GLN A 172 -2.58 -41.12 -37.30
C GLN A 172 -3.99 -41.46 -37.90
N ASN A 173 -4.48 -40.61 -38.82
CA ASN A 173 -5.64 -40.76 -39.74
C ASN A 173 -7.08 -40.51 -39.20
N GLY A 174 -8.01 -40.21 -40.13
CA GLY A 174 -9.45 -39.91 -39.91
C GLY A 174 -9.75 -38.40 -39.81
N ALA A 175 -10.63 -37.74 -40.56
CA ALA A 175 -11.82 -38.15 -41.35
C ALA A 175 -12.97 -38.73 -40.47
N SER A 176 -14.26 -38.42 -40.70
CA SER A 176 -14.89 -37.62 -41.78
C SER A 176 -16.32 -37.20 -41.39
N ASN A 177 -16.92 -36.29 -42.18
CA ASN A 177 -18.39 -36.14 -42.36
C ASN A 177 -19.18 -35.60 -41.11
N ASP A 178 -20.46 -35.19 -41.18
CA ASP A 178 -21.47 -35.30 -42.26
C ASP A 178 -22.52 -34.15 -42.24
N VAL A 179 -23.24 -33.96 -43.36
CA VAL A 179 -24.72 -33.81 -43.52
C VAL A 179 -25.55 -32.94 -42.51
N THR A 180 -26.49 -32.04 -42.92
CA THR A 180 -26.95 -31.65 -44.28
C THR A 180 -27.86 -30.40 -44.33
N GLU A 181 -28.10 -29.93 -45.57
CA GLU A 181 -29.13 -29.04 -46.15
C GLU A 181 -29.87 -27.89 -45.39
N LYS A 182 -29.84 -26.72 -46.06
CA LYS A 182 -30.99 -25.87 -46.54
C LYS A 182 -32.20 -25.59 -45.63
N VAL A 183 -32.61 -24.32 -45.62
CA VAL A 183 -33.76 -23.81 -46.43
C VAL A 183 -33.53 -22.32 -46.76
N GLN A 184 -34.29 -21.77 -47.71
CA GLN A 184 -34.02 -20.51 -48.45
C GLN A 184 -35.21 -19.52 -48.34
N GLN A 185 -35.05 -18.32 -48.92
CA GLN A 185 -36.08 -17.26 -49.14
C GLN A 185 -36.37 -16.40 -47.89
N SER A 186 -36.11 -15.07 -47.87
CA SER A 186 -36.67 -13.94 -48.65
C SER A 186 -38.14 -13.63 -48.27
N SER A 187 -38.57 -12.38 -48.08
CA SER A 187 -38.37 -11.22 -48.97
C SER A 187 -38.44 -9.86 -48.25
N ALA A 188 -38.18 -8.76 -48.99
CA ALA A 188 -38.17 -7.39 -48.47
C ALA A 188 -39.51 -6.64 -48.65
N SER A 189 -39.68 -5.51 -47.97
CA SER A 189 -40.36 -4.32 -48.52
C SER A 189 -39.88 -3.01 -47.84
N LYS A 190 -40.34 -1.86 -48.34
CA LYS A 190 -39.88 -0.50 -48.02
C LYS A 190 -40.98 0.35 -47.37
N ASN A 191 -40.58 1.50 -46.78
CA ASN A 191 -40.97 2.88 -47.17
C ASN A 191 -41.33 3.83 -46.00
N ALA A 192 -41.49 5.13 -46.32
CA ALA A 192 -42.08 6.24 -45.54
C ALA A 192 -41.15 7.11 -44.64
N THR A 193 -40.44 8.04 -45.32
CA THR A 193 -40.52 9.53 -45.19
C THR A 193 -40.70 10.22 -43.82
N ALA A 194 -39.99 11.35 -43.65
CA ALA A 194 -39.92 12.17 -42.43
C ALA A 194 -40.91 13.35 -42.34
N ASN A 195 -41.03 13.96 -41.14
CA ASN A 195 -40.99 15.44 -41.00
C ASN A 195 -40.69 15.92 -39.55
N ASN A 196 -40.33 17.20 -39.39
CA ASN A 196 -40.17 17.90 -38.10
C ASN A 196 -41.56 18.39 -37.54
N SER A 197 -41.75 19.04 -36.39
CA SER A 197 -40.86 19.88 -35.54
C SER A 197 -41.45 20.20 -34.13
N THR A 198 -40.60 20.78 -33.25
CA THR A 198 -40.95 21.82 -32.23
C THR A 198 -41.36 21.43 -30.78
N GLU A 199 -40.46 21.80 -29.84
CA GLU A 199 -40.60 22.28 -28.44
C GLU A 199 -41.04 21.44 -27.21
N ALA A 200 -40.45 21.89 -26.08
CA ALA A 200 -40.93 21.92 -24.67
C ALA A 200 -40.72 20.74 -23.68
N ALA A 201 -39.94 21.05 -22.64
CA ALA A 201 -40.13 20.71 -21.22
C ALA A 201 -40.18 19.24 -20.72
N THR A 202 -39.02 18.76 -20.27
CA THR A 202 -38.78 18.05 -18.97
C THR A 202 -39.90 17.21 -18.32
N THR A 203 -39.65 15.90 -18.16
CA THR A 203 -39.75 15.23 -16.84
C THR A 203 -38.92 13.93 -16.79
N LEU A 204 -38.63 13.43 -15.60
CA LEU A 204 -37.74 12.28 -15.35
C LEU A 204 -38.52 10.96 -15.21
N GLN A 205 -38.05 9.87 -15.83
CA GLN A 205 -37.92 8.59 -15.09
C GLN A 205 -36.98 7.54 -15.72
N SER A 206 -35.98 7.13 -14.93
CA SER A 206 -35.36 5.78 -14.80
C SER A 206 -35.02 4.93 -16.03
N ALA A 207 -33.71 4.69 -16.21
CA ALA A 207 -33.12 3.51 -16.87
C ALA A 207 -31.89 3.00 -16.05
N PRO A 208 -31.44 1.74 -16.18
CA PRO A 208 -30.56 1.09 -15.19
C PRO A 208 -29.03 1.18 -15.46
N LYS A 209 -28.25 0.62 -14.53
CA LYS A 209 -26.78 0.43 -14.52
C LYS A 209 -26.31 -0.31 -15.79
N THR A 210 -25.10 -0.11 -16.36
CA THR A 210 -23.77 -0.09 -15.71
C THR A 210 -22.64 0.61 -16.50
N GLN A 211 -21.81 1.37 -15.78
CA GLN A 211 -20.32 1.35 -15.81
C GLN A 211 -19.53 1.74 -17.09
N GLY A 212 -18.82 2.88 -17.04
CA GLY A 212 -17.65 3.16 -17.90
C GLY A 212 -17.29 4.64 -18.14
N SER A 213 -16.49 5.27 -17.27
CA SER A 213 -15.71 6.50 -17.58
C SER A 213 -14.62 6.77 -16.52
N ALA A 214 -13.41 7.14 -16.96
CA ALA A 214 -12.23 7.31 -16.09
C ALA A 214 -12.23 8.62 -15.26
N ASP A 215 -12.99 9.64 -15.67
CA ASP A 215 -13.20 10.88 -14.89
C ASP A 215 -13.92 10.64 -13.54
N THR A 216 -14.33 9.40 -13.31
CA THR A 216 -14.86 8.98 -12.00
C THR A 216 -13.75 8.90 -10.94
N ASP A 217 -12.53 8.43 -11.20
CA ASP A 217 -11.78 7.72 -10.14
C ASP A 217 -11.20 8.57 -8.98
N ILE A 218 -10.87 9.85 -9.16
CA ILE A 218 -10.56 10.74 -8.02
C ILE A 218 -11.83 10.99 -7.18
N LYS A 219 -12.96 11.26 -7.85
CA LYS A 219 -14.28 11.33 -7.23
C LYS A 219 -14.75 9.96 -6.72
N SER A 220 -14.23 8.84 -7.23
CA SER A 220 -14.59 7.49 -6.81
C SER A 220 -13.78 7.05 -5.60
N LEU A 221 -12.55 7.52 -5.40
CA LEU A 221 -11.88 7.34 -4.11
C LEU A 221 -12.63 8.14 -3.02
N ALA A 222 -12.96 9.41 -3.30
CA ALA A 222 -13.78 10.23 -2.41
C ALA A 222 -15.20 9.64 -2.20
N ALA A 223 -15.86 9.12 -3.24
CA ALA A 223 -17.20 8.54 -3.15
C ALA A 223 -17.21 7.11 -2.62
N LYS A 224 -16.15 6.31 -2.78
CA LYS A 224 -15.96 5.02 -2.08
C LYS A 224 -15.77 5.31 -0.60
N LEU A 225 -14.95 6.31 -0.24
CA LEU A 225 -14.79 6.74 1.15
C LEU A 225 -16.12 7.26 1.73
N ALA A 226 -16.85 8.12 1.01
CA ALA A 226 -18.17 8.61 1.43
C ALA A 226 -19.24 7.50 1.47
N THR A 227 -19.17 6.50 0.58
CA THR A 227 -20.07 5.34 0.57
C THR A 227 -19.72 4.35 1.68
N MET A 228 -18.44 4.21 2.06
CA MET A 228 -18.01 3.47 3.24
C MET A 228 -18.43 4.20 4.52
N ASN A 229 -18.36 5.54 4.57
CA ASN A 229 -18.93 6.34 5.65
C ASN A 229 -20.46 6.13 5.73
N LEU A 230 -21.17 6.12 4.60
CA LEU A 230 -22.61 5.89 4.55
C LEU A 230 -23.01 4.44 4.90
N LEU A 231 -22.16 3.46 4.57
CA LEU A 231 -22.32 2.05 5.02
C LEU A 231 -22.05 1.91 6.51
N ALA A 232 -21.05 2.61 7.06
CA ALA A 232 -20.80 2.66 8.50
C ALA A 232 -21.96 3.32 9.26
N MET A 233 -22.56 4.39 8.71
CA MET A 233 -23.78 5.00 9.26
C MET A 233 -25.00 4.07 9.17
N ASN A 234 -25.11 3.22 8.14
CA ASN A 234 -26.18 2.22 8.03
C ASN A 234 -25.99 0.99 8.93
N LEU A 235 -24.79 0.78 9.50
CA LEU A 235 -24.52 -0.26 10.51
C LEU A 235 -24.96 0.13 11.94
N VAL A 236 -25.54 1.32 12.14
CA VAL A 236 -26.11 1.80 13.41
C VAL A 236 -27.48 1.13 13.68
N LYS A 237 -27.49 -0.21 13.71
CA LYS A 237 -28.63 -1.06 14.09
C LYS A 237 -28.28 -2.20 15.06
N ASN A 238 -27.02 -2.33 15.47
CA ASN A 238 -26.62 -3.21 16.58
C ASN A 238 -26.31 -2.38 17.84
N PRO A 239 -26.97 -2.63 18.98
CA PRO A 239 -26.63 -1.99 20.26
C PRO A 239 -25.35 -2.63 20.83
N GLY A 240 -24.21 -1.97 20.68
CA GLY A 240 -22.94 -2.44 21.26
C GLY A 240 -21.67 -1.72 20.77
N THR A 241 -21.70 -1.09 19.60
CA THR A 241 -20.53 -0.37 19.05
C THR A 241 -20.36 0.99 19.73
N ASP A 242 -19.22 1.26 20.37
CA ASP A 242 -18.93 2.60 20.90
C ASP A 242 -18.70 3.61 19.77
N ILE A 243 -19.57 4.62 19.71
CA ILE A 243 -19.57 5.69 18.73
C ILE A 243 -18.25 6.50 18.80
N LYS A 244 -17.58 6.53 19.95
CA LYS A 244 -16.33 7.30 20.15
C LYS A 244 -15.14 6.74 19.37
N SER A 245 -14.93 5.42 19.33
CA SER A 245 -13.81 4.85 18.57
C SER A 245 -14.06 4.94 17.06
N LEU A 246 -15.31 4.85 16.61
CA LEU A 246 -15.64 5.11 15.21
C LEU A 246 -15.34 6.57 14.82
N ALA A 247 -15.65 7.54 15.69
CA ALA A 247 -15.30 8.94 15.47
C ALA A 247 -13.77 9.16 15.46
N ALA A 248 -13.01 8.49 16.34
CA ALA A 248 -11.55 8.54 16.35
C ALA A 248 -10.94 7.96 15.05
N ARG A 249 -11.44 6.82 14.58
CA ARG A 249 -11.04 6.20 13.30
C ARG A 249 -11.35 7.11 12.11
N LEU A 250 -12.53 7.76 12.11
CA LEU A 250 -12.91 8.72 11.08
C LEU A 250 -12.00 9.97 11.09
N ALA A 251 -11.66 10.48 12.27
CA ALA A 251 -10.75 11.61 12.43
C ALA A 251 -9.33 11.28 11.91
N ALA A 252 -8.77 10.13 12.30
CA ALA A 252 -7.47 9.68 11.85
C ALA A 252 -7.40 9.47 10.33
N MET A 253 -8.42 8.84 9.73
CA MET A 253 -8.49 8.65 8.28
C MET A 253 -8.71 9.99 7.53
N SER A 254 -9.51 10.90 8.07
CA SER A 254 -9.74 12.21 7.49
C SER A 254 -8.48 13.09 7.50
N LEU A 255 -7.73 13.08 8.60
CA LEU A 255 -6.51 13.90 8.74
C LEU A 255 -5.43 13.55 7.69
N VAL A 256 -5.37 12.28 7.25
CA VAL A 256 -4.50 11.84 6.15
C VAL A 256 -5.06 12.25 4.77
N ALA A 257 -6.38 12.18 4.59
CA ALA A 257 -7.05 12.52 3.33
C ALA A 257 -7.08 14.04 3.03
N VAL A 258 -7.11 14.89 4.06
CA VAL A 258 -7.17 16.37 3.95
C VAL A 258 -5.90 16.99 3.35
N SER A 259 -4.82 16.22 3.16
CA SER A 259 -3.63 16.64 2.39
C SER A 259 -3.89 16.91 0.90
N ASN A 260 -4.98 16.37 0.31
CA ASN A 260 -5.23 16.41 -1.14
C ASN A 260 -6.61 16.99 -1.52
N THR A 261 -7.07 18.05 -0.84
CA THR A 261 -8.18 18.89 -1.31
C THR A 261 -7.74 20.34 -1.49
N GLY A 262 -7.45 20.72 -2.74
CA GLY A 262 -7.34 22.13 -3.11
C GLY A 262 -8.69 22.88 -2.98
N ALA A 263 -8.63 24.21 -3.12
CA ALA A 263 -9.74 25.16 -2.94
C ALA A 263 -10.10 25.54 -1.49
N SER A 264 -9.11 26.02 -0.73
CA SER A 264 -9.31 27.24 0.08
C SER A 264 -7.99 28.02 0.20
N THR A 265 -8.06 29.35 0.28
CA THR A 265 -6.92 30.22 0.64
C THR A 265 -6.64 30.22 2.14
N VAL A 266 -7.63 29.85 2.96
CA VAL A 266 -7.51 29.65 4.41
C VAL A 266 -8.35 28.43 4.77
N ASP A 267 -7.73 27.38 5.33
CA ASP A 267 -8.49 26.24 5.86
C ASP A 267 -9.31 26.67 7.11
N GLN A 268 -10.32 25.88 7.49
CA GLN A 268 -11.17 26.12 8.68
C GLN A 268 -10.37 26.19 10.00
N ASN A 269 -9.06 25.90 9.96
CA ASN A 269 -8.11 25.96 11.06
C ASN A 269 -7.24 27.24 11.10
N HIS A 270 -7.45 28.21 10.18
CA HIS A 270 -6.70 29.47 10.05
C HIS A 270 -5.21 29.34 9.70
N THR A 271 -4.76 28.21 9.13
CA THR A 271 -3.39 28.05 8.62
C THR A 271 -3.23 28.76 7.26
N ASN A 272 -2.16 29.54 7.08
CA ASN A 272 -1.92 30.27 5.84
C ASN A 272 -1.19 29.41 4.79
N ASN A 273 -1.92 28.91 3.80
CA ASN A 273 -1.37 28.14 2.67
C ASN A 273 -0.91 29.01 1.49
N GLN A 274 -1.00 30.34 1.60
CA GLN A 274 -0.60 31.30 0.56
C GLN A 274 0.79 31.03 -0.03
N PRO A 275 1.88 30.77 0.74
CA PRO A 275 3.21 30.58 0.15
C PRO A 275 3.31 29.35 -0.77
N ALA A 276 2.59 28.27 -0.46
CA ALA A 276 2.55 27.08 -1.31
C ALA A 276 1.78 27.35 -2.61
N LYS A 277 0.69 28.13 -2.55
CA LYS A 277 -0.08 28.53 -3.73
C LYS A 277 0.66 29.57 -4.59
N GLU A 278 1.34 30.53 -3.98
CA GLU A 278 2.21 31.47 -4.67
C GLU A 278 3.37 30.75 -5.37
N ASN A 279 3.97 29.74 -4.73
CA ASN A 279 5.02 28.92 -5.34
C ASN A 279 4.48 28.07 -6.51
N GLN A 280 3.30 27.46 -6.40
CA GLN A 280 2.62 26.80 -7.53
C GLN A 280 2.33 27.78 -8.68
N ASP A 281 1.78 28.94 -8.37
CA ASP A 281 1.44 29.97 -9.38
C ASP A 281 2.70 30.60 -9.98
N LEU A 282 3.84 30.51 -9.32
CA LEU A 282 5.14 30.94 -9.83
C LEU A 282 5.80 29.84 -10.68
N ALA A 283 5.73 28.58 -10.28
CA ALA A 283 6.14 27.41 -11.08
C ALA A 283 5.47 27.45 -12.48
N ASN A 284 4.14 27.57 -12.51
CA ASN A 284 3.37 27.71 -13.75
C ASN A 284 3.74 28.95 -14.60
N LYS A 285 4.27 30.02 -14.00
CA LYS A 285 4.72 31.24 -14.72
C LYS A 285 6.18 31.19 -15.16
N THR A 286 6.97 30.25 -14.65
CA THR A 286 8.44 30.19 -14.82
C THR A 286 8.93 28.90 -15.45
N ASN A 287 8.06 27.90 -15.65
CA ASN A 287 8.37 26.53 -16.09
C ASN A 287 9.17 25.67 -15.08
N LEU A 288 9.41 26.19 -13.89
CA LEU A 288 9.98 25.44 -12.75
C LEU A 288 8.93 24.48 -12.14
N THR A 289 9.33 23.63 -11.19
CA THR A 289 8.42 22.82 -10.34
C THR A 289 8.30 23.41 -8.94
N SER A 290 7.10 23.32 -8.37
CA SER A 290 6.89 23.49 -6.94
C SER A 290 7.42 22.29 -6.16
N SER A 291 7.95 22.55 -4.96
CA SER A 291 8.55 21.56 -4.07
C SER A 291 7.62 20.37 -3.81
N ASP A 292 8.18 19.16 -3.75
CA ASP A 292 7.48 17.89 -3.49
C ASP A 292 6.87 17.75 -2.08
N ASN A 293 6.98 18.80 -1.28
CA ASN A 293 6.67 18.83 0.15
C ASN A 293 5.97 20.12 0.60
N TYR A 294 5.29 20.83 -0.31
CA TYR A 294 4.60 22.12 -0.07
C TYR A 294 5.49 23.31 0.36
N SER A 295 6.81 23.18 0.49
CA SER A 295 7.67 24.35 0.71
C SER A 295 7.71 25.27 -0.50
N SER A 296 8.00 26.56 -0.28
CA SER A 296 8.44 27.42 -1.38
C SER A 296 9.88 27.05 -1.76
N ASN A 297 10.15 26.97 -3.05
CA ASN A 297 11.47 26.65 -3.60
C ASN A 297 11.85 27.52 -4.80
N ILE A 298 10.96 28.40 -5.28
CA ILE A 298 11.24 29.32 -6.40
C ILE A 298 11.43 30.74 -5.88
N TYR A 299 12.53 31.39 -6.29
CA TYR A 299 12.93 32.71 -5.80
C TYR A 299 13.39 33.59 -6.97
N LYS A 300 13.24 34.91 -6.83
CA LYS A 300 13.73 35.87 -7.82
C LYS A 300 15.20 36.22 -7.55
N GLY A 301 16.05 36.09 -8.56
CA GLY A 301 17.45 36.49 -8.51
C GLY A 301 17.65 38.01 -8.57
N LYS A 302 18.87 38.45 -8.22
CA LYS A 302 19.32 39.86 -8.30
C LYS A 302 19.36 40.39 -9.74
N ASP A 303 19.44 39.51 -10.72
CA ASP A 303 19.33 39.75 -12.17
C ASP A 303 17.89 39.88 -12.67
N GLY A 304 16.91 39.47 -11.84
CA GLY A 304 15.49 39.50 -12.14
C GLY A 304 14.90 38.20 -12.69
N ASN A 305 15.72 37.17 -12.94
CA ASN A 305 15.27 35.84 -13.34
C ASN A 305 14.68 35.07 -12.14
N TYR A 306 14.07 33.91 -12.39
CA TYR A 306 13.59 33.01 -11.34
C TYR A 306 14.39 31.72 -11.32
N TYR A 307 14.73 31.29 -10.12
CA TYR A 307 15.53 30.10 -9.85
C TYR A 307 14.81 29.19 -8.85
N LYS A 308 14.85 27.88 -9.09
CA LYS A 308 14.50 26.88 -8.10
C LYS A 308 15.73 26.59 -7.23
N ILE A 309 15.55 26.54 -5.91
CA ILE A 309 16.61 26.23 -4.94
C ILE A 309 16.16 25.05 -4.10
N VAL A 310 16.67 23.86 -4.43
CA VAL A 310 16.48 22.65 -3.62
C VAL A 310 17.51 22.67 -2.47
N THR A 311 17.11 22.29 -1.26
CA THR A 311 18.00 22.24 -0.09
C THR A 311 18.03 20.85 0.50
N ILE A 312 19.20 20.19 0.48
CA ILE A 312 19.38 18.83 1.04
C ILE A 312 20.62 18.77 1.93
N TYR A 313 20.44 18.34 3.18
CA TYR A 313 21.49 18.24 4.21
C TYR A 313 22.29 19.54 4.43
N GLY A 314 21.65 20.70 4.21
CA GLY A 314 22.27 22.02 4.33
C GLY A 314 23.00 22.52 3.09
N ASN A 315 23.08 21.72 2.01
CA ASN A 315 23.60 22.14 0.72
C ASN A 315 22.47 22.68 -0.16
N ASP A 316 22.74 23.80 -0.85
CA ASP A 316 21.79 24.48 -1.72
C ASP A 316 22.07 24.17 -3.20
N TYR A 317 21.08 23.63 -3.90
CA TYR A 317 21.16 23.23 -5.30
C TYR A 317 20.30 24.16 -6.16
N VAL A 318 20.98 25.01 -6.93
CA VAL A 318 20.36 26.01 -7.82
C VAL A 318 19.99 25.39 -9.17
N TYR A 319 18.76 25.63 -9.62
CA TYR A 319 18.23 25.27 -10.94
C TYR A 319 17.55 26.48 -11.60
N HIS A 320 17.52 26.49 -12.93
CA HIS A 320 16.72 27.41 -13.75
C HIS A 320 15.85 26.62 -14.73
N ALA A 321 14.85 27.25 -15.33
CA ALA A 321 14.03 26.60 -16.35
C ALA A 321 14.79 26.41 -17.66
N ALA A 322 14.56 25.27 -18.32
CA ALA A 322 15.23 24.85 -19.54
C ALA A 322 14.22 24.58 -20.67
N ASP A 323 14.46 25.17 -21.85
CA ASP A 323 13.78 24.87 -23.11
C ASP A 323 14.85 24.73 -24.21
N ILE A 324 15.33 23.51 -24.39
CA ILE A 324 16.51 23.18 -25.20
C ILE A 324 16.06 22.47 -26.46
N GLN A 325 16.48 22.97 -27.62
CA GLN A 325 16.23 22.39 -28.93
C GLN A 325 17.55 21.78 -29.42
N ALA A 326 17.54 20.48 -29.63
CA ALA A 326 18.62 19.75 -30.27
C ALA A 326 18.08 19.03 -31.52
N ASN A 327 18.89 18.92 -32.56
CA ASN A 327 18.47 18.25 -33.79
C ASN A 327 19.55 17.26 -34.22
N GLY A 328 19.13 16.16 -34.84
CA GLY A 328 20.03 15.09 -35.28
C GLY A 328 21.05 15.55 -36.31
N THR A 329 22.21 14.91 -36.29
CA THR A 329 23.20 14.94 -37.38
C THR A 329 23.14 13.63 -38.18
N THR A 330 23.47 13.69 -39.47
CA THR A 330 23.48 12.53 -40.35
C THR A 330 24.85 12.31 -40.99
N SER A 331 25.06 11.12 -41.53
CA SER A 331 26.31 10.73 -42.21
C SER A 331 26.59 11.59 -43.45
N ILE A 332 27.88 11.74 -43.79
CA ILE A 332 28.40 12.44 -44.98
C ILE A 332 27.70 11.98 -46.28
N TRP A 333 27.29 10.70 -46.34
CA TRP A 333 26.65 10.09 -47.50
C TRP A 333 25.15 10.45 -47.65
N TYR A 334 24.49 10.91 -46.58
CA TYR A 334 23.07 11.25 -46.55
C TYR A 334 22.84 12.55 -45.75
N PRO A 335 23.36 13.71 -46.22
CA PRO A 335 23.39 14.94 -45.44
C PRO A 335 21.99 15.49 -45.17
N GLN A 336 21.69 15.82 -43.92
CA GLN A 336 20.49 16.56 -43.54
C GLN A 336 20.53 17.96 -44.18
N LYS A 337 19.36 18.51 -44.55
CA LYS A 337 19.25 19.97 -44.66
C LYS A 337 19.60 20.59 -43.30
N ALA A 338 20.28 21.75 -43.32
CA ALA A 338 20.61 22.45 -42.07
C ALA A 338 19.33 22.87 -41.34
N THR A 339 19.05 22.23 -40.21
CA THR A 339 17.87 22.52 -39.36
C THR A 339 18.23 23.39 -38.15
N THR A 340 17.23 24.15 -37.69
CA THR A 340 17.32 25.17 -36.65
C THR A 340 16.52 24.82 -35.39
N ALA A 341 16.67 25.62 -34.33
CA ALA A 341 15.81 25.54 -33.14
C ALA A 341 14.35 25.93 -33.44
N ALA A 342 14.11 26.80 -34.43
CA ALA A 342 12.77 27.21 -34.82
C ALA A 342 11.99 26.07 -35.47
N ASP A 343 12.65 25.24 -36.30
CA ASP A 343 12.06 24.05 -36.91
C ASP A 343 11.58 23.07 -35.83
N THR A 344 12.40 22.84 -34.80
CA THR A 344 12.05 22.00 -33.66
C THR A 344 10.82 22.54 -32.92
N LYS A 345 10.75 23.85 -32.60
CA LYS A 345 9.56 24.45 -31.97
C LYS A 345 8.33 24.48 -32.88
N ASN A 346 8.49 24.46 -34.20
CA ASN A 346 7.38 24.41 -35.16
C ASN A 346 6.76 23.00 -35.29
N ASN A 347 7.49 21.95 -34.91
CA ASN A 347 7.04 20.55 -34.98
C ASN A 347 6.81 19.89 -33.61
N ILE A 348 7.34 20.44 -32.52
CA ILE A 348 7.20 19.93 -31.15
C ILE A 348 6.82 21.07 -30.21
N ASP A 349 5.57 21.09 -29.78
CA ASP A 349 5.14 21.94 -28.66
C ASP A 349 5.05 21.17 -27.34
N ILE A 350 5.38 21.85 -26.24
CA ILE A 350 5.37 21.28 -24.89
C ILE A 350 4.85 22.35 -23.93
N SER A 351 3.87 21.98 -23.11
CA SER A 351 3.43 22.75 -21.95
C SER A 351 3.47 21.89 -20.67
N LYS A 352 3.61 22.58 -19.54
CA LYS A 352 3.79 22.03 -18.19
C LYS A 352 2.83 22.78 -17.27
N GLU A 353 1.99 22.06 -16.54
CA GLU A 353 1.10 22.60 -15.51
C GLU A 353 1.51 22.00 -14.16
N ASP A 354 1.98 22.85 -13.25
CA ASP A 354 2.31 22.44 -11.88
C ASP A 354 1.02 22.36 -11.05
N LEU A 355 0.73 21.15 -10.57
CA LEU A 355 -0.46 20.79 -9.80
C LEU A 355 -0.24 20.90 -8.27
N GLY A 356 0.94 21.37 -7.84
CA GLY A 356 1.35 21.45 -6.45
C GLY A 356 1.97 20.15 -5.92
N ASN A 357 2.84 20.28 -4.92
CA ASN A 357 3.51 19.16 -4.24
C ASN A 357 4.25 18.22 -5.21
N GLY A 358 5.06 18.78 -6.10
CA GLY A 358 5.80 18.05 -7.13
C GLY A 358 4.94 17.40 -8.22
N LYS A 359 3.61 17.46 -8.16
CA LYS A 359 2.77 16.88 -9.22
C LYS A 359 2.77 17.79 -10.44
N THR A 360 3.06 17.23 -11.60
CA THR A 360 3.14 17.97 -12.86
C THR A 360 2.31 17.27 -13.93
N ARG A 361 1.36 17.99 -14.55
CA ARG A 361 0.73 17.57 -15.80
C ARG A 361 1.56 18.08 -16.97
N TRP A 362 1.95 17.17 -17.85
CA TRP A 362 2.62 17.50 -19.10
C TRP A 362 1.60 17.45 -20.24
N THR A 363 1.80 18.29 -21.26
CA THR A 363 1.10 18.15 -22.54
C THR A 363 2.09 18.40 -23.67
N VAL A 364 2.27 17.39 -24.53
CA VAL A 364 3.19 17.42 -25.67
C VAL A 364 2.40 17.31 -26.95
N THR A 365 2.54 18.27 -27.85
CA THR A 365 1.89 18.24 -29.18
C THR A 365 2.93 18.01 -30.26
N PHE A 366 2.92 16.81 -30.84
CA PHE A 366 3.69 16.49 -32.03
C PHE A 366 2.94 16.92 -33.29
N PHE A 367 3.70 17.45 -34.24
CA PHE A 367 3.22 17.98 -35.53
C PHE A 367 2.00 18.92 -35.39
N PRO A 368 2.09 20.05 -34.64
CA PRO A 368 0.93 20.92 -34.34
C PRO A 368 0.12 21.38 -35.57
N LYS A 369 0.77 21.44 -36.74
CA LYS A 369 0.19 21.81 -38.03
C LYS A 369 -0.41 20.62 -38.83
N MET A 370 -0.60 19.48 -38.18
CA MET A 370 -1.05 18.21 -38.77
C MET A 370 -0.13 17.67 -39.88
N GLY A 371 1.17 17.80 -39.68
CA GLY A 371 2.23 17.39 -40.61
C GLY A 371 3.56 18.02 -40.22
N LEU A 372 4.64 17.64 -40.92
CA LEU A 372 5.95 18.24 -40.74
C LEU A 372 6.07 19.54 -41.54
N GLN A 373 6.67 20.58 -40.95
CA GLN A 373 6.97 21.84 -41.64
C GLN A 373 8.22 22.51 -41.03
N ASN A 374 9.10 23.05 -41.86
CA ASN A 374 10.19 23.92 -41.40
C ASN A 374 9.64 25.33 -41.09
N ALA A 375 10.24 26.03 -40.13
CA ALA A 375 9.72 27.31 -39.63
C ALA A 375 9.76 28.44 -40.67
N ASP A 376 10.65 28.36 -41.66
CA ASP A 376 10.78 29.27 -42.79
C ASP A 376 9.92 28.87 -44.01
N SER A 377 9.29 27.70 -43.98
CA SER A 377 8.58 27.12 -45.12
C SER A 377 7.07 27.20 -44.98
N SER A 378 6.41 27.66 -46.04
CA SER A 378 4.96 27.54 -46.21
C SER A 378 4.50 26.11 -46.55
N THR A 379 5.43 25.21 -46.91
CA THR A 379 5.10 23.85 -47.34
C THR A 379 4.85 22.95 -46.13
N LEU A 380 3.76 22.20 -46.15
CA LEU A 380 3.44 21.17 -45.17
C LEU A 380 3.65 19.80 -45.80
N HIS A 381 4.22 18.85 -45.06
CA HIS A 381 4.47 17.50 -45.52
C HIS A 381 3.76 16.49 -44.61
N GLY A 382 2.77 15.77 -45.15
CA GLY A 382 2.07 14.73 -44.42
C GLY A 382 2.99 13.60 -43.98
N LEU A 383 2.59 12.93 -42.90
CA LEU A 383 3.45 11.98 -42.19
C LEU A 383 3.50 10.64 -42.92
N ILE A 384 4.69 10.04 -42.98
CA ILE A 384 4.97 8.78 -43.66
C ILE A 384 5.75 7.92 -42.67
N SER A 385 5.06 7.05 -41.93
CA SER A 385 5.65 6.23 -40.87
C SER A 385 6.54 7.01 -39.89
N ALA A 386 6.16 8.25 -39.58
CA ALA A 386 6.95 9.19 -38.79
C ALA A 386 6.98 8.76 -37.32
N LYS A 387 8.17 8.54 -36.76
CA LYS A 387 8.37 8.24 -35.33
C LYS A 387 8.32 9.51 -34.50
N PHE A 388 7.69 9.42 -33.34
CA PHE A 388 7.68 10.47 -32.32
C PHE A 388 7.55 9.86 -30.92
N GLY A 389 8.20 10.45 -29.92
CA GLY A 389 8.28 9.83 -28.61
C GLY A 389 8.82 10.73 -27.51
N ILE A 390 8.55 10.37 -26.26
CA ILE A 390 8.89 11.16 -25.08
C ILE A 390 9.69 10.29 -24.12
N ALA A 391 10.87 10.74 -23.71
CA ALA A 391 11.62 10.19 -22.58
C ALA A 391 11.51 11.13 -21.36
N LEU A 392 11.42 10.57 -20.16
CA LEU A 392 11.33 11.30 -18.89
C LEU A 392 12.56 11.01 -18.03
N THR A 393 12.98 11.98 -17.23
CA THR A 393 14.09 11.80 -16.29
C THR A 393 13.68 11.08 -15.00
N ASN A 394 14.67 10.49 -14.30
CA ASN A 394 14.46 9.49 -13.25
C ASN A 394 13.61 9.96 -12.05
N ASP A 395 13.62 11.25 -11.81
CA ASP A 395 12.95 12.04 -10.79
C ASP A 395 11.45 12.26 -11.04
N TYR A 396 10.97 12.07 -12.27
CA TYR A 396 9.55 12.12 -12.64
C TYR A 396 8.97 10.72 -12.83
N GLN A 397 8.02 10.29 -11.98
CA GLN A 397 7.27 9.05 -12.18
C GLN A 397 5.86 9.31 -12.71
N ILE A 398 5.39 8.58 -13.73
CA ILE A 398 3.99 8.69 -14.19
C ILE A 398 3.04 8.06 -13.15
N VAL A 399 2.02 8.83 -12.71
CA VAL A 399 1.11 8.45 -11.61
C VAL A 399 -0.36 8.26 -12.03
N GLY A 400 -0.61 8.07 -13.33
CA GLY A 400 -1.95 7.87 -13.89
C GLY A 400 -1.89 7.27 -15.29
N ASN A 401 -2.98 7.44 -16.05
CA ASN A 401 -2.99 7.10 -17.47
C ASN A 401 -2.13 8.08 -18.28
N VAL A 402 -1.72 7.62 -19.47
CA VAL A 402 -1.23 8.46 -20.56
C VAL A 402 -2.34 8.54 -21.60
N ASP A 403 -2.85 9.75 -21.84
CA ASP A 403 -3.92 10.03 -22.78
C ASP A 403 -3.34 10.66 -24.05
N MET A 404 -3.88 10.29 -25.22
CA MET A 404 -3.50 10.88 -26.50
C MET A 404 -4.72 11.25 -27.33
N LYS A 405 -4.82 12.51 -27.73
CA LYS A 405 -5.81 13.02 -28.69
C LYS A 405 -5.14 13.18 -30.06
N VAL A 406 -5.56 12.37 -31.03
CA VAL A 406 -5.12 12.47 -32.43
C VAL A 406 -6.09 13.37 -33.19
N LYS A 407 -5.60 14.50 -33.68
CA LYS A 407 -6.36 15.46 -34.49
C LYS A 407 -6.04 15.24 -35.95
N ASN A 408 -7.04 14.95 -36.78
CA ASN A 408 -6.88 14.60 -38.19
C ASN A 408 -7.41 15.72 -39.09
N LYS A 409 -6.72 15.98 -40.20
CA LYS A 409 -7.34 16.62 -41.37
C LYS A 409 -8.49 15.74 -41.87
N THR A 410 -9.68 16.29 -42.08
CA THR A 410 -10.90 15.48 -42.35
C THR A 410 -11.13 15.17 -43.83
N ASP A 411 -10.54 15.94 -44.74
CA ASP A 411 -10.61 15.83 -46.20
C ASP A 411 -9.36 15.12 -46.78
N GLN A 412 -8.95 14.01 -46.16
CA GLN A 412 -7.74 13.27 -46.56
C GLN A 412 -8.00 11.77 -46.80
N THR A 413 -7.02 11.14 -47.44
CA THR A 413 -6.92 9.69 -47.60
C THR A 413 -5.48 9.26 -47.32
N TYR A 414 -5.26 8.18 -46.56
CA TYR A 414 -3.92 7.67 -46.26
C TYR A 414 -3.91 6.14 -46.17
N ILE A 415 -2.72 5.53 -46.32
CA ILE A 415 -2.51 4.10 -46.06
C ILE A 415 -2.34 3.87 -44.56
N TYR A 416 -3.16 2.99 -44.02
CA TYR A 416 -3.14 2.41 -42.68
C TYR A 416 -2.52 1.01 -42.75
N TYR A 417 -1.50 0.75 -41.92
CA TYR A 417 -0.84 -0.54 -41.80
C TYR A 417 -1.49 -1.41 -40.72
N LYS A 418 -2.26 -2.43 -41.12
CA LYS A 418 -2.85 -3.41 -40.19
C LYS A 418 -1.91 -4.59 -39.99
N PHE A 419 -1.55 -4.88 -38.74
CA PHE A 419 -0.75 -6.06 -38.38
C PHE A 419 -1.66 -7.21 -37.90
N GLU A 420 -1.10 -8.40 -37.76
CA GLU A 420 -1.72 -9.55 -37.09
C GLU A 420 -0.83 -10.04 -35.94
N PRO A 421 -1.38 -10.62 -34.86
CA PRO A 421 -0.58 -11.15 -33.76
C PRO A 421 0.50 -12.14 -34.22
N GLY A 422 1.76 -11.87 -33.84
CA GLY A 422 2.91 -12.67 -34.23
C GLY A 422 3.44 -12.44 -35.66
N ASN A 423 2.99 -11.39 -36.36
CA ASN A 423 3.47 -11.04 -37.70
C ASN A 423 3.92 -9.57 -37.77
N SER A 424 5.16 -9.34 -38.19
CA SER A 424 5.73 -8.00 -38.43
C SER A 424 5.43 -7.43 -39.82
N SER A 425 4.88 -8.22 -40.74
CA SER A 425 4.36 -7.73 -42.02
C SER A 425 2.93 -7.18 -41.88
N ALA A 426 2.68 -5.99 -42.44
CA ALA A 426 1.37 -5.36 -42.47
C ALA A 426 0.54 -5.74 -43.70
N THR A 427 -0.78 -5.56 -43.59
CA THR A 427 -1.70 -5.40 -44.71
C THR A 427 -2.03 -3.92 -44.89
N ASP A 428 -1.74 -3.37 -46.06
CA ASP A 428 -2.06 -1.99 -46.42
C ASP A 428 -3.58 -1.83 -46.63
N ILE A 429 -4.20 -0.91 -45.89
CA ILE A 429 -5.63 -0.59 -45.96
C ILE A 429 -5.79 0.92 -46.15
N THR A 430 -6.64 1.35 -47.07
CA THR A 430 -6.91 2.78 -47.26
C THR A 430 -7.90 3.30 -46.20
N VAL A 431 -7.52 4.34 -45.46
CA VAL A 431 -8.44 5.15 -44.64
C VAL A 431 -8.83 6.39 -45.44
N GLN A 432 -10.14 6.67 -45.51
CA GLN A 432 -10.71 7.87 -46.14
C GLN A 432 -11.50 8.66 -45.10
N ASN A 433 -11.47 9.99 -45.21
CA ASN A 433 -12.26 10.94 -44.42
C ASN A 433 -12.25 10.64 -42.90
N PRO A 434 -11.06 10.60 -42.26
CA PRO A 434 -10.95 10.27 -40.84
C PRO A 434 -11.72 11.26 -39.96
N PRO A 435 -12.28 10.82 -38.82
CA PRO A 435 -12.91 11.72 -37.85
C PRO A 435 -11.91 12.77 -37.34
N ARG A 436 -12.41 14.00 -37.15
CA ARG A 436 -11.60 15.18 -36.80
C ARG A 436 -10.71 14.97 -35.57
N GLU A 437 -11.21 14.28 -34.56
CA GLU A 437 -10.44 13.90 -33.37
C GLU A 437 -10.73 12.43 -33.01
N VAL A 438 -9.72 11.75 -32.48
CA VAL A 438 -9.79 10.39 -31.91
C VAL A 438 -9.02 10.40 -30.59
N ASP A 439 -9.63 9.90 -29.53
CA ASP A 439 -9.04 9.87 -28.20
C ASP A 439 -8.63 8.45 -27.81
N PHE A 440 -7.39 8.34 -27.31
CA PHE A 440 -6.76 7.13 -26.81
C PHE A 440 -6.30 7.33 -25.37
N SER A 441 -6.19 6.23 -24.63
CA SER A 441 -5.69 6.18 -23.25
C SER A 441 -5.06 4.81 -22.99
N PHE A 442 -3.94 4.78 -22.27
CA PHE A 442 -3.40 3.54 -21.71
C PHE A 442 -2.89 3.76 -20.28
N ASN A 443 -2.96 2.72 -19.45
CA ASN A 443 -2.34 2.73 -18.13
C ASN A 443 -0.98 2.00 -18.17
N PRO A 444 0.14 2.67 -17.83
CA PRO A 444 1.48 2.08 -17.80
C PRO A 444 1.64 0.78 -16.98
N ASN A 445 0.73 0.49 -16.05
CA ASN A 445 0.82 -0.65 -15.12
C ASN A 445 -0.07 -1.85 -15.50
N THR A 446 -0.96 -1.70 -16.48
CA THR A 446 -1.92 -2.77 -16.88
C THR A 446 -1.99 -3.02 -18.38
N ASP A 447 -1.66 -2.03 -19.21
CA ASP A 447 -1.92 -2.05 -20.65
C ASP A 447 -0.64 -2.21 -21.48
N VAL A 448 0.49 -2.53 -20.81
CA VAL A 448 1.84 -2.60 -21.38
C VAL A 448 2.43 -3.97 -21.09
N ASP A 449 2.96 -4.65 -22.10
CA ASP A 449 3.74 -5.88 -21.90
C ASP A 449 5.10 -5.58 -21.25
N PRO A 450 5.48 -6.23 -20.13
CA PRO A 450 6.67 -5.85 -19.36
C PRO A 450 8.01 -6.26 -20.01
N ASN A 451 8.01 -7.15 -21.02
CA ASN A 451 9.23 -7.64 -21.65
C ASN A 451 9.58 -6.84 -22.92
N THR A 452 8.57 -6.58 -23.73
CA THR A 452 8.68 -5.85 -25.01
C THR A 452 8.46 -4.35 -24.83
N GLY A 453 7.63 -3.96 -23.87
CA GLY A 453 7.09 -2.60 -23.74
C GLY A 453 5.90 -2.32 -24.65
N LEU A 454 5.33 -3.31 -25.34
CA LEU A 454 4.22 -3.10 -26.28
C LEU A 454 2.95 -2.62 -25.56
N ILE A 455 2.39 -1.49 -25.99
CA ILE A 455 1.10 -0.96 -25.51
C ILE A 455 -0.04 -1.66 -26.26
N ASN A 456 -1.00 -2.21 -25.53
CA ASN A 456 -2.18 -2.86 -26.10
C ASN A 456 -3.43 -2.61 -25.24
N SER A 457 -3.89 -1.35 -25.19
CA SER A 457 -5.09 -0.97 -24.43
C SER A 457 -6.38 -1.17 -25.22
N LYS A 458 -7.53 -1.09 -24.54
CA LYS A 458 -8.86 -1.14 -25.18
C LYS A 458 -9.07 -0.04 -26.23
N THR A 459 -8.39 1.10 -26.10
CA THR A 459 -8.51 2.23 -27.05
C THR A 459 -7.31 2.34 -27.99
N MET A 460 -6.12 1.95 -27.53
CA MET A 460 -4.88 1.91 -28.30
C MET A 460 -4.43 0.45 -28.50
N PRO A 461 -5.07 -0.32 -29.40
CA PRO A 461 -4.73 -1.71 -29.66
C PRO A 461 -3.47 -1.82 -30.52
N ALA A 462 -2.53 -2.69 -30.15
CA ALA A 462 -1.22 -2.82 -30.80
C ALA A 462 -1.29 -3.11 -32.31
N TYR A 463 -2.14 -4.06 -32.71
CA TYR A 463 -2.12 -4.64 -34.05
C TYR A 463 -3.09 -3.97 -35.05
N ASN A 464 -4.13 -3.29 -34.56
CA ASN A 464 -5.29 -2.88 -35.38
C ASN A 464 -5.75 -1.44 -35.09
N ASN A 465 -4.81 -0.51 -34.93
CA ASN A 465 -5.10 0.91 -34.72
C ASN A 465 -4.98 1.70 -36.03
N LYS A 466 -6.08 2.30 -36.50
CA LYS A 466 -6.13 3.05 -37.77
C LYS A 466 -5.29 4.33 -37.80
N TYR A 467 -4.84 4.85 -36.66
CA TYR A 467 -4.27 6.21 -36.52
C TYR A 467 -2.83 6.24 -35.99
N LEU A 468 -2.35 5.11 -35.46
CA LEU A 468 -0.98 4.85 -34.96
C LEU A 468 -0.55 3.44 -35.38
N GLN A 469 0.72 3.24 -35.68
CA GLN A 469 1.33 1.90 -35.73
C GLN A 469 1.63 1.40 -34.29
N GLY A 470 2.37 0.28 -34.18
CA GLY A 470 2.77 -0.30 -32.88
C GLY A 470 3.35 0.78 -31.94
N SER A 471 2.75 0.92 -30.76
CA SER A 471 3.08 1.95 -29.78
C SER A 471 3.67 1.29 -28.53
N TYR A 472 4.67 1.92 -27.92
CA TYR A 472 5.50 1.28 -26.89
C TYR A 472 5.72 2.18 -25.67
N TYR A 473 5.88 1.56 -24.50
CA TYR A 473 6.27 2.19 -23.25
C TYR A 473 7.33 1.34 -22.53
N PHE A 474 8.49 1.93 -22.27
CA PHE A 474 9.63 1.27 -21.65
C PHE A 474 9.90 1.85 -20.27
N THR A 475 10.33 1.00 -19.33
CA THR A 475 10.83 1.43 -18.01
C THR A 475 12.10 0.70 -17.63
N THR A 476 13.02 1.35 -16.91
CA THR A 476 14.21 0.68 -16.36
C THR A 476 13.92 -0.12 -15.08
N ALA A 477 12.64 -0.30 -14.71
CA ALA A 477 12.25 -1.12 -13.56
C ALA A 477 12.53 -2.63 -13.79
N GLN A 478 12.74 -3.03 -15.05
CA GLN A 478 13.17 -4.37 -15.44
C GLN A 478 14.36 -4.30 -16.41
N ALA A 479 15.18 -5.34 -16.47
CA ALA A 479 16.33 -5.41 -17.37
C ALA A 479 15.92 -5.33 -18.85
N ALA A 480 14.77 -5.91 -19.20
CA ALA A 480 14.19 -5.86 -20.54
C ALA A 480 13.92 -4.42 -20.99
N GLY A 481 13.02 -3.70 -20.30
CA GLY A 481 12.75 -2.29 -20.57
C GLY A 481 13.97 -1.36 -20.44
N SER A 482 14.95 -1.70 -19.58
CA SER A 482 16.22 -0.97 -19.47
C SER A 482 17.09 -1.05 -20.73
N ASN A 483 17.03 -2.19 -21.42
CA ASN A 483 17.71 -2.42 -22.69
C ASN A 483 16.91 -1.79 -23.83
N ASN A 484 15.62 -2.12 -23.95
CA ASN A 484 14.74 -1.62 -25.01
C ASN A 484 14.79 -0.07 -25.07
N LEU A 485 14.61 0.62 -23.92
CA LEU A 485 14.69 2.09 -23.83
C LEU A 485 16.02 2.63 -24.38
N TRP A 486 17.15 2.04 -23.97
CA TRP A 486 18.47 2.53 -24.40
C TRP A 486 18.73 2.25 -25.89
N GLN A 487 18.23 1.14 -26.42
CA GLN A 487 18.41 0.80 -27.83
C GLN A 487 17.52 1.66 -28.74
N THR A 488 16.24 1.84 -28.39
CA THR A 488 15.31 2.76 -29.05
C THR A 488 15.79 4.22 -28.99
N TYR A 489 16.25 4.72 -27.83
CA TYR A 489 16.52 6.17 -27.67
C TYR A 489 17.98 6.60 -27.88
N PHE A 490 18.98 5.80 -27.50
CA PHE A 490 20.37 6.27 -27.36
C PHE A 490 21.41 5.49 -28.18
N LYS A 491 21.02 4.39 -28.82
CA LYS A 491 21.91 3.54 -29.62
C LYS A 491 21.70 3.76 -31.13
N ASP A 492 22.65 3.27 -31.90
CA ASP A 492 22.56 3.00 -33.33
C ASP A 492 22.68 1.47 -33.50
N GLY A 493 21.72 0.82 -34.18
CA GLY A 493 21.67 -0.65 -34.24
C GLY A 493 20.45 -1.24 -34.94
N VAL A 494 20.62 -2.47 -35.45
CA VAL A 494 19.63 -3.19 -36.28
C VAL A 494 18.36 -3.56 -35.49
N GLU A 495 17.19 -3.44 -36.13
CA GLU A 495 15.84 -3.71 -35.60
C GLU A 495 15.76 -4.85 -34.57
N ASP A 496 16.22 -6.05 -34.93
CA ASP A 496 16.16 -7.27 -34.12
C ASP A 496 16.81 -7.14 -32.74
N ASN A 497 17.82 -6.27 -32.60
CA ASN A 497 18.51 -6.08 -31.33
C ASN A 497 17.62 -5.37 -30.31
N ASN A 498 16.70 -4.52 -30.77
CA ASN A 498 16.02 -3.55 -29.92
C ASN A 498 15.07 -4.22 -28.92
N ALA A 499 14.58 -5.43 -29.23
CA ALA A 499 13.64 -6.18 -28.41
C ALA A 499 14.34 -7.21 -27.52
N TYR A 500 14.04 -7.19 -26.23
CA TYR A 500 14.61 -8.12 -25.25
C TYR A 500 14.34 -9.61 -25.54
N ASP A 501 13.21 -9.95 -26.16
CA ASP A 501 12.83 -11.34 -26.45
C ASP A 501 13.30 -11.85 -27.82
N GLY A 502 14.01 -11.02 -28.60
CA GLY A 502 14.48 -11.35 -29.94
C GLY A 502 13.38 -11.36 -31.02
N THR A 503 12.21 -10.75 -30.75
CA THR A 503 11.18 -10.53 -31.77
C THR A 503 11.38 -9.21 -32.52
N THR A 504 10.95 -9.15 -33.79
CA THR A 504 10.85 -7.86 -34.50
C THR A 504 9.73 -7.03 -33.91
N TYR A 505 9.99 -5.75 -33.65
CA TYR A 505 8.94 -4.79 -33.29
C TYR A 505 7.86 -4.72 -34.39
N LEU A 506 6.62 -4.44 -33.99
CA LEU A 506 5.56 -4.08 -34.93
C LEU A 506 5.98 -2.79 -35.64
N SER A 507 5.98 -2.82 -36.98
CA SER A 507 6.33 -1.71 -37.91
C SER A 507 7.80 -1.38 -38.16
N GLY A 508 8.77 -2.12 -37.59
CA GLY A 508 10.21 -1.97 -37.89
C GLY A 508 10.83 -0.63 -37.47
N ASP A 509 12.15 -0.47 -37.62
CA ASP A 509 13.01 0.70 -37.33
C ASP A 509 12.49 1.57 -36.18
N HIS A 510 12.98 1.35 -34.94
CA HIS A 510 12.51 2.01 -33.71
C HIS A 510 13.49 3.03 -33.09
N ASP A 511 14.64 3.24 -33.72
CA ASP A 511 15.67 4.18 -33.25
C ASP A 511 15.26 5.67 -33.36
N PHE A 512 15.57 6.45 -32.32
CA PHE A 512 15.61 7.92 -32.38
C PHE A 512 17.03 8.47 -32.56
N HIS A 513 18.05 7.70 -32.16
CA HIS A 513 19.46 8.13 -32.09
C HIS A 513 19.67 9.47 -31.36
N LEU A 514 19.07 9.69 -30.19
CA LEU A 514 19.18 10.97 -29.45
C LEU A 514 20.63 11.31 -29.05
N ASN A 515 21.52 10.31 -29.05
CA ASN A 515 22.97 10.49 -28.97
C ASN A 515 23.56 11.31 -30.14
N ASN A 516 22.99 11.24 -31.35
CA ASN A 516 23.49 11.95 -32.53
C ASN A 516 22.96 13.39 -32.67
N PHE A 517 22.31 13.93 -31.63
CA PHE A 517 21.66 15.25 -31.65
C PHE A 517 22.57 16.33 -31.06
N ILE A 518 22.64 17.46 -31.74
CA ILE A 518 23.44 18.64 -31.34
C ILE A 518 22.56 19.83 -31.00
N ILE A 519 22.98 20.61 -30.01
CA ILE A 519 22.25 21.80 -29.53
C ILE A 519 22.13 22.84 -30.65
N LYS A 520 20.92 23.37 -30.84
CA LYS A 520 20.57 24.42 -31.80
C LYS A 520 20.25 25.77 -31.16
N ASN A 521 20.03 25.82 -29.84
CA ASN A 521 19.99 27.06 -29.07
C ASN A 521 21.25 27.92 -29.31
N LYS A 522 21.22 29.19 -28.93
CA LYS A 522 22.40 30.06 -28.96
C LYS A 522 23.35 29.67 -27.83
N THR A 523 24.64 29.93 -28.01
CA THR A 523 25.64 29.77 -26.94
C THR A 523 25.29 30.70 -25.77
N GLY A 524 25.13 30.12 -24.58
CA GLY A 524 24.63 30.82 -23.39
C GLY A 524 23.16 30.55 -23.04
N ASP A 525 22.37 29.93 -23.93
CA ASP A 525 21.00 29.49 -23.62
C ASP A 525 20.97 28.12 -22.88
N VAL A 526 22.12 27.45 -22.74
CA VAL A 526 22.29 26.12 -22.12
C VAL A 526 23.56 26.13 -21.29
N ASP A 527 23.43 26.05 -19.96
CA ASP A 527 24.56 26.21 -19.04
C ASP A 527 25.67 25.17 -19.29
N GLY A 528 26.92 25.63 -19.32
CA GLY A 528 28.09 24.82 -19.61
C GLY A 528 28.21 24.29 -21.06
N ALA A 529 27.36 24.70 -22.00
CA ALA A 529 27.35 24.21 -23.39
C ALA A 529 27.31 25.34 -24.44
N LYS A 530 27.60 24.98 -25.71
CA LYS A 530 27.46 25.89 -26.87
C LYS A 530 26.65 25.24 -27.99
N GLN A 531 26.20 26.06 -28.94
CA GLN A 531 25.59 25.57 -30.17
C GLN A 531 26.52 24.57 -30.88
N GLY A 532 25.98 23.42 -31.27
CA GLY A 532 26.75 22.32 -31.88
C GLY A 532 27.34 21.29 -30.90
N ASP A 533 27.29 21.49 -29.58
CA ASP A 533 27.66 20.43 -28.62
C ASP A 533 26.60 19.29 -28.62
N PRO A 534 26.99 18.01 -28.44
CA PRO A 534 26.04 16.90 -28.35
C PRO A 534 25.17 16.96 -27.11
N ILE A 535 23.87 16.69 -27.23
CA ILE A 535 22.94 16.81 -26.09
C ILE A 535 23.10 15.66 -25.07
N ILE A 536 23.30 14.42 -25.52
CA ILE A 536 23.49 13.26 -24.63
C ILE A 536 24.97 12.90 -24.47
N TYR A 537 25.38 12.65 -23.22
CA TYR A 537 26.57 11.90 -22.81
C TYR A 537 26.12 10.48 -22.42
N ASP A 538 26.55 9.44 -23.14
CA ASP A 538 26.21 8.06 -22.78
C ASP A 538 27.33 7.41 -21.97
N THR A 539 27.15 7.32 -20.65
CA THR A 539 28.11 6.63 -19.77
C THR A 539 28.11 5.11 -19.92
N ARG A 540 27.06 4.51 -20.52
CA ARG A 540 26.99 3.05 -20.73
C ARG A 540 28.03 2.59 -21.75
N ASN A 541 28.04 3.21 -22.94
CA ASN A 541 29.02 2.93 -24.01
C ASN A 541 30.17 3.94 -24.12
N LYS A 542 30.26 4.93 -23.23
CA LYS A 542 31.23 6.05 -23.26
C LYS A 542 31.18 6.88 -24.54
N PHE A 543 29.99 7.01 -25.13
CA PHE A 543 29.75 7.81 -26.33
C PHE A 543 29.53 9.30 -25.95
N ASN A 544 29.94 10.22 -26.83
CA ASN A 544 29.91 11.67 -26.61
C ASN A 544 30.50 12.11 -25.25
N SER A 545 31.82 11.97 -25.04
CA SER A 545 32.50 12.45 -23.83
C SER A 545 32.33 13.95 -23.53
N ASN A 546 31.89 14.73 -24.53
CA ASN A 546 31.60 16.17 -24.42
C ASN A 546 30.09 16.46 -24.31
N GLY A 547 29.25 15.43 -24.14
CA GLY A 547 27.79 15.56 -24.08
C GLY A 547 27.30 16.26 -22.81
N VAL A 548 26.11 16.86 -22.89
CA VAL A 548 25.58 17.75 -21.84
C VAL A 548 24.79 17.00 -20.76
N PHE A 549 23.90 16.05 -21.10
CA PHE A 549 23.09 15.34 -20.11
C PHE A 549 23.27 13.82 -20.19
N ASN A 550 23.27 13.13 -19.05
CA ASN A 550 23.63 11.72 -18.98
C ASN A 550 22.47 10.79 -19.39
N SER A 551 22.72 9.83 -20.29
CA SER A 551 21.72 8.86 -20.78
C SER A 551 21.04 8.06 -19.66
N VAL A 552 21.77 7.81 -18.56
CA VAL A 552 21.26 7.03 -17.40
C VAL A 552 20.25 7.79 -16.56
N ASN A 553 20.06 9.09 -16.81
CA ASN A 553 19.05 9.90 -16.16
C ASN A 553 17.65 9.68 -16.73
N PHE A 554 17.48 8.92 -17.81
CA PHE A 554 16.17 8.63 -18.40
C PHE A 554 15.74 7.19 -18.12
N ASN A 555 14.73 6.99 -17.27
CA ASN A 555 14.22 5.67 -16.88
C ASN A 555 12.89 5.27 -17.53
N GLN A 556 12.13 6.21 -18.09
CA GLN A 556 10.82 5.97 -18.71
C GLN A 556 10.79 6.59 -20.09
N ALA A 557 10.25 5.88 -21.08
CA ALA A 557 10.05 6.44 -22.41
C ALA A 557 8.85 5.83 -23.13
N MET A 558 8.16 6.63 -23.96
CA MET A 558 7.02 6.23 -24.78
C MET A 558 7.27 6.53 -26.25
N GLU A 559 7.09 5.54 -27.14
CA GLU A 559 7.27 5.66 -28.58
C GLU A 559 5.96 5.44 -29.32
N PHE A 560 5.74 6.25 -30.36
CA PHE A 560 4.61 6.20 -31.25
C PHE A 560 5.08 6.42 -32.70
N LYS A 561 4.30 5.92 -33.66
CA LYS A 561 4.64 6.01 -35.09
C LYS A 561 3.37 6.27 -35.90
N SER A 562 3.41 7.25 -36.81
CA SER A 562 2.27 7.54 -37.70
C SER A 562 2.05 6.42 -38.71
N HIS A 563 0.92 6.43 -39.40
CA HIS A 563 0.72 5.73 -40.67
C HIS A 563 1.20 6.59 -41.85
N GLY A 564 0.73 6.28 -43.06
CA GLY A 564 0.96 7.05 -44.29
C GLY A 564 2.08 6.49 -45.18
N TYR A 565 1.89 6.59 -46.50
CA TYR A 565 2.75 5.95 -47.50
C TYR A 565 3.34 6.94 -48.53
N ALA A 566 4.63 6.75 -48.87
CA ALA A 566 5.35 7.53 -49.87
C ALA A 566 4.99 7.13 -51.32
N SER A 567 3.80 7.53 -51.80
CA SER A 567 3.38 7.27 -53.18
C SER A 567 4.22 8.05 -54.20
N LYS A 568 5.33 7.46 -54.67
CA LYS A 568 6.10 7.94 -55.83
C LYS A 568 5.49 7.55 -57.19
N LYS A 569 4.34 6.87 -57.21
CA LYS A 569 3.78 6.21 -58.42
C LYS A 569 2.36 6.68 -58.82
N ILE A 570 1.70 7.51 -58.00
CA ILE A 570 0.30 7.92 -58.21
C ILE A 570 0.17 9.40 -57.86
N ASN A 571 -0.62 10.17 -58.62
CA ASN A 571 -0.92 11.59 -58.39
C ASN A 571 -1.81 11.85 -57.15
N THR A 572 -1.82 10.93 -56.18
CA THR A 572 -2.62 11.00 -54.96
C THR A 572 -1.68 10.89 -53.76
N ASP A 573 -1.67 11.92 -52.92
CA ASP A 573 -1.03 11.85 -51.62
C ASP A 573 -1.76 10.81 -50.74
N LEU A 574 -0.97 9.99 -50.05
CA LEU A 574 -1.43 8.92 -49.15
C LEU A 574 -0.68 8.97 -47.80
N SER A 575 -0.05 10.11 -47.51
CA SER A 575 0.57 10.41 -46.21
C SER A 575 -0.49 10.89 -45.19
N GLN A 576 -0.24 10.67 -43.90
CA GLN A 576 -1.18 10.99 -42.83
C GLN A 576 -0.99 12.43 -42.33
N TYR A 577 -1.99 13.28 -42.53
CA TYR A 577 -2.04 14.63 -41.97
C TYR A 577 -2.74 14.61 -40.61
N SER A 578 -1.96 14.37 -39.55
CA SER A 578 -2.43 14.28 -38.16
C SER A 578 -1.49 15.00 -37.20
N SER A 579 -2.03 15.48 -36.08
CA SER A 579 -1.30 16.00 -34.92
C SER A 579 -1.65 15.17 -33.69
N TYR A 580 -0.67 14.94 -32.81
CA TYR A 580 -0.80 14.04 -31.66
C TYR A 580 -0.55 14.83 -30.37
N VAL A 581 -1.62 15.07 -29.60
CA VAL A 581 -1.58 15.77 -28.31
C VAL A 581 -1.56 14.71 -27.20
N ILE A 582 -0.42 14.53 -26.54
CA ILE A 582 -0.21 13.56 -25.47
C ILE A 582 -0.25 14.28 -24.12
N SER A 583 -1.04 13.78 -23.18
CA SER A 583 -1.20 14.35 -21.83
C SER A 583 -1.06 13.25 -20.78
N PHE A 584 -0.29 13.53 -19.72
CA PHE A 584 -0.07 12.61 -18.60
C PHE A 584 0.30 13.38 -17.34
N THR A 585 0.09 12.77 -16.17
CA THR A 585 0.46 13.35 -14.88
C THR A 585 1.62 12.58 -14.26
N THR A 586 2.60 13.33 -13.75
CA THR A 586 3.81 12.84 -13.09
C THR A 586 3.89 13.32 -11.65
N GLN A 587 4.62 12.57 -10.81
CA GLN A 587 5.14 13.02 -9.52
C GLN A 587 6.64 13.26 -9.67
N HIS A 588 7.06 14.51 -9.49
CA HIS A 588 8.45 14.94 -9.29
C HIS A 588 8.86 14.73 -7.83
N THR A 589 10.17 14.60 -7.58
CA THR A 589 10.74 14.76 -6.23
C THR A 589 12.06 15.54 -6.26
N ASP A 590 12.19 16.51 -5.35
CA ASP A 590 13.34 17.41 -5.23
C ASP A 590 14.61 16.62 -4.80
N SER A 591 14.47 15.48 -4.12
CA SER A 591 15.58 14.60 -3.77
C SER A 591 16.17 13.85 -4.97
N HIS A 592 15.35 13.21 -5.79
CA HIS A 592 15.82 12.47 -6.96
C HIS A 592 16.38 13.41 -8.05
N GLU A 593 15.87 14.64 -8.16
CA GLU A 593 16.41 15.68 -9.06
C GLU A 593 17.88 16.02 -8.74
N VAL A 594 18.21 16.15 -7.44
CA VAL A 594 19.58 16.41 -6.98
C VAL A 594 20.49 15.21 -7.23
N ASP A 595 19.97 13.98 -7.07
CA ASP A 595 20.72 12.73 -7.26
C ASP A 595 20.89 12.31 -8.75
N LEU A 596 20.32 13.06 -9.72
CA LEU A 596 20.53 12.80 -11.15
C LEU A 596 22.02 12.88 -11.53
N SER A 597 22.51 11.95 -12.36
CA SER A 597 23.92 11.90 -12.74
C SER A 597 24.32 13.09 -13.63
N THR A 598 25.45 13.72 -13.34
CA THR A 598 25.93 14.86 -14.12
C THR A 598 26.47 14.48 -15.50
N GLY A 599 26.46 15.46 -16.41
CA GLY A 599 27.14 15.47 -17.69
C GLY A 599 28.64 15.78 -17.60
N SER A 600 29.25 16.00 -18.76
CA SER A 600 30.71 16.18 -18.93
C SER A 600 31.32 17.37 -18.18
N LYS A 601 30.52 18.37 -17.79
CA LYS A 601 30.95 19.59 -17.07
C LYS A 601 29.94 19.97 -15.97
N ASN A 602 29.54 19.01 -15.14
CA ASN A 602 28.59 19.18 -14.02
C ASN A 602 27.14 19.55 -14.41
N GLN A 603 26.78 19.59 -15.70
CA GLN A 603 25.40 19.88 -16.10
C GLN A 603 24.47 18.74 -15.66
N GLN A 604 23.21 19.06 -15.39
CA GLN A 604 22.18 18.11 -14.95
C GLN A 604 20.84 18.68 -15.42
N PHE A 605 19.95 17.83 -15.94
CA PHE A 605 18.64 18.18 -16.47
C PHE A 605 17.56 17.28 -15.90
N SER A 606 16.44 17.89 -15.54
CA SER A 606 15.23 17.31 -14.94
C SER A 606 14.05 17.69 -15.84
N GLY A 607 13.20 16.75 -16.22
CA GLY A 607 12.02 16.97 -17.07
C GLY A 607 11.85 15.92 -18.16
N ILE A 608 11.45 16.37 -19.36
CA ILE A 608 11.18 15.47 -20.50
C ILE A 608 12.01 15.84 -21.74
N SER A 609 12.26 14.84 -22.59
CA SER A 609 12.77 14.99 -23.95
C SER A 609 11.71 14.48 -24.93
N ALA A 610 11.08 15.37 -25.69
CA ALA A 610 10.17 15.01 -26.78
C ALA A 610 10.91 15.00 -28.11
N ASN A 611 10.77 13.94 -28.90
CA ASN A 611 11.62 13.63 -30.06
C ASN A 611 10.78 13.27 -31.28
N ILE A 612 11.28 13.59 -32.48
CA ILE A 612 10.75 13.19 -33.79
C ILE A 612 11.89 12.58 -34.61
N TYR A 613 11.61 11.49 -35.31
CA TYR A 613 12.44 10.93 -36.38
C TYR A 613 11.55 10.60 -37.59
N SER A 614 11.67 11.37 -38.68
CA SER A 614 10.79 11.23 -39.85
C SER A 614 11.54 11.40 -41.17
N TYR A 615 11.50 10.39 -42.03
CA TYR A 615 12.08 10.44 -43.38
C TYR A 615 11.07 11.01 -44.38
N GLN A 616 11.37 12.18 -44.93
CA GLN A 616 10.52 12.86 -45.92
C GLN A 616 11.37 13.54 -46.99
N ASN A 617 10.89 13.53 -48.24
CA ASN A 617 11.52 14.24 -49.37
C ASN A 617 13.03 13.97 -49.52
N VAL A 618 13.43 12.71 -49.32
CA VAL A 618 14.81 12.18 -49.30
C VAL A 618 15.75 12.70 -48.20
N TYR A 619 15.21 13.30 -47.13
CA TYR A 619 15.96 13.73 -45.94
C TYR A 619 15.36 13.21 -44.64
N TYR A 620 16.20 13.01 -43.62
CA TYR A 620 15.75 12.68 -42.26
C TYR A 620 15.52 13.94 -41.43
N ASN A 621 14.34 14.06 -40.85
CA ASN A 621 13.95 15.18 -40.00
C ASN A 621 13.97 14.70 -38.56
N MET A 622 14.97 15.18 -37.82
CA MET A 622 15.37 14.68 -36.50
C MET A 622 15.33 15.85 -35.52
N PHE A 623 14.26 15.97 -34.75
CA PHE A 623 14.01 17.11 -33.86
C PHE A 623 13.83 16.63 -32.42
N SER A 624 14.45 17.31 -31.45
CA SER A 624 14.33 17.01 -30.02
C SER A 624 14.15 18.30 -29.24
N ARG A 625 13.14 18.36 -28.38
CA ARG A 625 12.88 19.46 -27.46
C ARG A 625 12.91 18.91 -26.04
N LEU A 626 13.96 19.26 -25.30
CA LEU A 626 14.10 18.97 -23.88
C LEU A 626 13.49 20.15 -23.11
N TYR A 627 12.56 19.87 -22.19
CA TYR A 627 11.76 20.88 -21.52
C TYR A 627 11.58 20.52 -20.05
N GLY A 628 11.94 21.45 -19.17
CA GLY A 628 12.03 21.20 -17.73
C GLY A 628 12.98 22.17 -17.05
N GLU A 629 13.93 21.64 -16.29
CA GLU A 629 14.79 22.36 -15.34
C GLU A 629 16.26 21.92 -15.51
N GLN A 630 17.18 22.87 -15.47
CA GLN A 630 18.62 22.64 -15.60
C GLN A 630 19.36 23.17 -14.38
N ARG A 631 20.35 22.40 -13.91
CA ARG A 631 21.26 22.79 -12.83
C ARG A 631 22.10 23.99 -13.24
N ALA A 632 21.96 25.11 -12.53
CA ALA A 632 22.57 26.38 -12.90
C ALA A 632 24.08 26.37 -12.70
N LEU A 633 24.82 26.74 -13.75
CA LEU A 633 26.28 26.86 -13.77
C LEU A 633 26.71 28.28 -14.18
N ASP A 634 27.90 28.70 -13.77
CA ASP A 634 28.52 29.89 -14.32
C ASP A 634 29.08 29.63 -15.75
N PRO A 635 29.51 30.69 -16.48
CA PRO A 635 30.11 30.52 -17.82
C PRO A 635 31.41 29.69 -17.87
N ALA A 636 31.98 29.30 -16.73
CA ALA A 636 33.13 28.39 -16.65
C ALA A 636 32.72 26.92 -16.38
N GLY A 637 31.43 26.65 -16.08
CA GLY A 637 30.91 25.33 -15.78
C GLY A 637 30.97 24.94 -14.30
N ALA A 638 31.18 25.90 -13.40
CA ALA A 638 31.08 25.69 -11.95
C ALA A 638 29.64 25.94 -11.46
N THR A 639 29.18 25.20 -10.45
CA THR A 639 27.80 25.32 -9.96
C THR A 639 27.53 26.66 -9.27
N VAL A 640 26.40 27.30 -9.61
CA VAL A 640 25.98 28.57 -8.98
C VAL A 640 25.62 28.35 -7.50
N GLU A 641 26.07 29.27 -6.64
CA GLU A 641 25.72 29.32 -5.21
C GLU A 641 24.51 30.25 -4.99
N ALA A 642 23.52 29.79 -4.20
CA ALA A 642 22.27 30.53 -3.97
C ALA A 642 22.47 31.92 -3.32
N ASN A 643 23.47 32.07 -2.44
CA ASN A 643 23.83 33.35 -1.80
C ASN A 643 24.32 34.43 -2.81
N LYS A 644 24.93 34.02 -3.93
CA LYS A 644 25.43 34.92 -4.97
C LYS A 644 24.28 35.45 -5.81
N ILE A 645 23.28 34.64 -6.14
CA ILE A 645 22.14 35.04 -7.00
C ILE A 645 20.91 35.55 -6.25
N ILE A 646 20.49 34.96 -5.12
CA ILE A 646 19.24 35.32 -4.45
C ILE A 646 19.47 36.46 -3.43
N PRO A 647 18.64 37.52 -3.38
CA PRO A 647 18.71 38.55 -2.35
C PRO A 647 18.54 37.97 -0.94
N HIS A 648 19.26 38.50 0.05
CA HIS A 648 19.16 38.17 1.48
C HIS A 648 19.31 36.68 1.90
N TRP A 649 19.67 35.79 0.98
CA TRP A 649 19.75 34.34 1.25
C TRP A 649 20.76 33.98 2.35
N GLY A 650 21.91 34.68 2.40
CA GLY A 650 22.91 34.49 3.47
C GLY A 650 22.42 35.01 4.83
N ASP A 651 21.56 36.04 4.84
CA ASP A 651 21.10 36.73 6.04
C ASP A 651 20.11 35.89 6.86
N VAL A 652 19.56 34.82 6.26
CA VAL A 652 18.74 33.80 6.92
C VAL A 652 19.54 33.00 7.96
N LYS A 653 20.84 32.79 7.74
CA LYS A 653 21.64 31.83 8.53
C LYS A 653 21.63 32.10 10.05
N PRO A 654 21.83 33.34 10.53
CA PRO A 654 21.80 33.67 11.96
C PRO A 654 20.42 33.50 12.65
N TYR A 655 19.38 33.13 11.91
CA TYR A 655 18.05 32.82 12.45
C TYR A 655 17.73 31.33 12.35
N ILE A 656 18.05 30.67 11.24
CA ILE A 656 17.87 29.20 11.12
C ILE A 656 18.81 28.44 12.09
N ASP A 657 20.01 28.96 12.35
CA ASP A 657 20.94 28.42 13.35
C ASP A 657 20.40 28.47 14.80
N LYS A 658 19.40 29.33 15.08
CA LYS A 658 18.73 29.43 16.40
C LYS A 658 17.55 28.45 16.54
N ILE A 659 17.22 27.72 15.48
CA ILE A 659 16.18 26.69 15.47
C ILE A 659 16.84 25.33 15.61
N LYS A 660 16.48 24.57 16.66
CA LYS A 660 16.82 23.15 16.78
C LYS A 660 16.29 22.39 15.56
N GLN A 661 17.14 21.57 14.94
CA GLN A 661 16.80 20.81 13.73
C GLN A 661 16.97 19.29 13.94
N ASP A 662 17.12 18.85 15.19
CA ASP A 662 17.38 17.47 15.60
C ASP A 662 16.32 16.48 15.10
N TYR A 663 15.05 16.92 15.05
CA TYR A 663 13.89 16.07 14.72
C TYR A 663 13.06 16.58 13.53
N LEU A 664 13.33 17.80 13.04
CA LEU A 664 12.70 18.34 11.83
C LEU A 664 13.13 17.59 10.57
N ASN A 665 12.23 17.50 9.59
CA ASN A 665 12.54 17.05 8.22
C ASN A 665 12.92 18.24 7.31
N ASN A 666 13.49 17.96 6.13
CA ASN A 666 13.96 19.02 5.22
C ASN A 666 12.82 19.96 4.80
N ALA A 667 11.61 19.45 4.59
CA ALA A 667 10.44 20.25 4.22
C ALA A 667 10.08 21.31 5.28
N GLN A 668 10.04 20.91 6.56
CA GLN A 668 9.81 21.81 7.68
C GLN A 668 10.93 22.86 7.80
N ILE A 669 12.19 22.46 7.61
CA ILE A 669 13.35 23.37 7.62
C ILE A 669 13.24 24.38 6.46
N ASN A 670 12.83 23.94 5.27
CA ASN A 670 12.65 24.80 4.09
C ASN A 670 11.49 25.79 4.29
N VAL A 671 10.36 25.37 4.87
CA VAL A 671 9.25 26.29 5.22
C VAL A 671 9.69 27.33 6.25
N LEU A 672 10.48 26.95 7.27
CA LEU A 672 11.01 27.90 8.26
C LEU A 672 12.04 28.87 7.65
N ARG A 673 12.93 28.37 6.78
CA ARG A 673 13.87 29.17 5.98
C ARG A 673 13.15 30.21 5.12
N ASN A 674 12.06 29.83 4.45
CA ASN A 674 11.21 30.73 3.67
C ASN A 674 10.52 31.79 4.54
N LYS A 675 9.94 31.40 5.68
CA LYS A 675 9.35 32.33 6.64
C LYS A 675 10.39 33.38 7.08
N ILE A 676 11.62 32.95 7.37
CA ILE A 676 12.73 33.87 7.73
C ILE A 676 13.06 34.80 6.56
N LEU A 677 13.29 34.28 5.35
CA LEU A 677 13.68 35.08 4.19
C LEU A 677 12.62 36.15 3.83
N ASN A 678 11.35 35.78 3.83
CA ASN A 678 10.24 36.70 3.50
C ASN A 678 9.98 37.75 4.60
N ASN A 679 10.54 37.57 5.80
CA ASN A 679 10.42 38.51 6.92
C ASN A 679 11.78 39.06 7.37
N ILE A 680 12.81 39.00 6.51
CA ILE A 680 14.20 39.32 6.90
C ILE A 680 14.40 40.76 7.38
N THR A 681 13.47 41.66 7.03
CA THR A 681 13.43 43.07 7.46
C THR A 681 12.60 43.32 8.73
N ASP A 682 11.95 42.30 9.31
CA ASP A 682 11.13 42.40 10.54
C ASP A 682 11.72 41.54 11.68
N PRO A 683 12.51 42.14 12.60
CA PRO A 683 13.08 41.43 13.75
C PRO A 683 12.05 40.80 14.70
N ALA A 684 10.81 41.30 14.76
CA ALA A 684 9.77 40.74 15.62
C ALA A 684 9.18 39.45 15.00
N ALA A 685 8.85 39.48 13.71
CA ALA A 685 8.44 38.30 12.97
C ALA A 685 9.51 37.21 13.01
N LEU A 686 10.79 37.56 12.81
CA LEU A 686 11.92 36.63 12.84
C LEU A 686 12.06 35.90 14.19
N ASN A 687 11.92 36.61 15.31
CA ASN A 687 11.96 35.98 16.64
C ASN A 687 10.75 35.04 16.87
N ASN A 688 9.57 35.40 16.37
CA ASN A 688 8.39 34.53 16.42
C ASN A 688 8.59 33.23 15.60
N ILE A 689 9.18 33.32 14.40
CA ILE A 689 9.47 32.16 13.55
C ILE A 689 10.51 31.24 14.20
N VAL A 690 11.53 31.80 14.88
CA VAL A 690 12.49 31.01 15.66
C VAL A 690 11.81 30.27 16.83
N SER A 691 10.85 30.90 17.49
CA SER A 691 10.04 30.25 18.54
C SER A 691 9.12 29.14 17.99
N GLU A 692 8.51 29.38 16.82
CA GLU A 692 7.68 28.39 16.11
C GLU A 692 8.49 27.15 15.72
N GLY A 693 9.66 27.34 15.09
CA GLY A 693 10.51 26.24 14.64
C GLY A 693 11.04 25.38 15.79
N ASN A 694 11.46 26.01 16.90
CA ASN A 694 11.86 25.28 18.11
C ASN A 694 10.68 24.48 18.72
N SER A 695 9.47 25.07 18.73
CA SER A 695 8.25 24.38 19.18
C SER A 695 7.88 23.21 18.27
N LEU A 696 8.13 23.31 16.96
CA LEU A 696 7.92 22.25 15.97
C LEU A 696 8.93 21.12 16.16
N ASN A 697 10.21 21.41 16.39
CA ASN A 697 11.23 20.40 16.67
C ASN A 697 10.91 19.58 17.94
N ASP A 698 10.52 20.27 19.02
CA ASP A 698 10.17 19.62 20.29
C ASP A 698 8.83 18.86 20.20
N ALA A 699 7.97 19.16 19.22
CA ALA A 699 6.79 18.36 18.86
C ALA A 699 7.15 17.15 17.98
N MET A 700 8.02 17.31 16.98
CA MET A 700 8.54 16.23 16.13
C MET A 700 9.29 15.17 16.95
N LYS A 701 9.96 15.56 18.04
CA LYS A 701 10.51 14.60 19.02
C LYS A 701 9.43 13.67 19.60
N LYS A 702 8.27 14.23 19.95
CA LYS A 702 7.15 13.46 20.53
C LYS A 702 6.51 12.54 19.50
N LEU A 703 6.36 13.03 18.25
CA LEU A 703 5.87 12.25 17.11
C LEU A 703 6.76 11.02 16.83
N GLY A 704 8.10 11.18 16.86
CA GLY A 704 8.99 10.03 16.72
C GLY A 704 9.07 9.14 17.96
N ASN A 705 8.75 9.65 19.15
CA ASN A 705 8.66 8.84 20.36
C ASN A 705 7.40 7.96 20.40
N SER A 706 6.26 8.38 19.81
CA SER A 706 5.04 7.55 19.79
C SER A 706 5.19 6.28 18.95
N ILE A 707 6.19 6.22 18.04
CA ILE A 707 6.64 5.01 17.32
C ILE A 707 8.01 4.47 17.80
N GLY A 708 8.53 4.95 18.94
CA GLY A 708 9.80 4.49 19.54
C GLY A 708 11.08 4.80 18.76
N GLN A 709 11.06 5.75 17.82
CA GLN A 709 12.17 6.05 16.90
C GLN A 709 13.22 7.01 17.48
N TYR A 710 12.82 8.02 18.27
CA TYR A 710 13.75 9.02 18.87
C TYR A 710 14.11 8.70 20.34
N ASP A 711 14.08 7.42 20.68
CA ASP A 711 14.19 6.89 22.03
C ASP A 711 15.65 6.68 22.50
N SER A 712 16.34 7.79 22.82
CA SER A 712 17.71 7.76 23.37
C SER A 712 17.84 7.03 24.71
N ASP A 713 16.74 6.93 25.46
CA ASP A 713 16.72 6.53 26.87
C ASP A 713 16.11 5.13 27.08
N GLY A 714 15.65 4.47 26.01
CA GLY A 714 14.93 3.18 26.07
C GLY A 714 13.48 3.25 26.58
N LYS A 715 12.98 4.45 26.90
CA LYS A 715 11.66 4.71 27.53
C LYS A 715 10.49 4.38 26.61
N PHE A 716 10.68 4.46 25.29
CA PHE A 716 9.67 4.21 24.27
C PHE A 716 9.93 2.90 23.50
N THR A 717 10.76 2.00 24.04
CA THR A 717 11.08 0.72 23.36
C THR A 717 9.83 -0.12 23.10
N ASN A 718 8.80 -0.06 23.96
CA ASN A 718 7.51 -0.73 23.76
C ASN A 718 6.65 -0.12 22.65
N HIS A 719 6.94 1.11 22.22
CA HIS A 719 6.25 1.79 21.09
C HIS A 719 6.87 1.45 19.72
N LYS A 720 8.10 0.90 19.70
CA LYS A 720 8.77 0.53 18.44
C LYS A 720 7.89 -0.40 17.64
N VAL A 721 7.64 -0.05 16.36
CA VAL A 721 6.63 -0.70 15.50
C VAL A 721 6.75 -2.23 15.52
N ASP A 722 7.96 -2.78 15.40
CA ASP A 722 8.19 -4.23 15.46
C ASP A 722 7.93 -4.84 16.85
N THR A 723 8.21 -4.11 17.92
CA THR A 723 7.94 -4.53 19.31
C THR A 723 6.43 -4.50 19.60
N THR A 724 5.74 -3.44 19.18
CA THR A 724 4.27 -3.36 19.21
C THR A 724 3.67 -4.52 18.43
N LYS A 725 4.10 -4.77 17.19
CA LYS A 725 3.56 -5.86 16.35
C LYS A 725 3.94 -7.26 16.83
N ALA A 726 5.04 -7.40 17.57
CA ALA A 726 5.41 -8.62 18.27
C ALA A 726 4.64 -8.84 19.58
N SER A 727 3.97 -7.83 20.14
CA SER A 727 3.19 -7.95 21.38
C SER A 727 1.91 -8.78 21.22
N ASP A 728 1.46 -9.39 22.32
CA ASP A 728 0.15 -10.04 22.38
C ASP A 728 -1.00 -9.01 22.22
N SER A 729 -0.79 -7.78 22.73
CA SER A 729 -1.64 -6.59 22.54
C SER A 729 -2.00 -6.31 21.08
N TYR A 730 -1.04 -6.38 20.16
CA TYR A 730 -1.31 -6.22 18.73
C TYR A 730 -1.75 -7.54 18.07
N LYS A 731 -1.11 -8.67 18.40
CA LYS A 731 -1.38 -9.95 17.75
C LYS A 731 -2.85 -10.36 17.88
N TYR A 732 -3.40 -10.21 19.09
CA TYR A 732 -4.76 -10.63 19.45
C TYR A 732 -5.77 -9.48 19.55
N ALA A 733 -5.43 -8.26 19.12
CA ALA A 733 -6.40 -7.18 18.98
C ALA A 733 -7.34 -7.43 17.79
N ASP A 734 -8.52 -6.79 17.82
CA ASP A 734 -9.46 -6.78 16.70
C ASP A 734 -8.80 -6.24 15.43
N SER A 735 -9.14 -6.78 14.27
CA SER A 735 -8.63 -6.33 12.96
C SER A 735 -8.81 -4.82 12.76
N ASP A 736 -9.90 -4.27 13.31
CA ASP A 736 -10.26 -2.86 13.23
C ASP A 736 -9.30 -1.93 14.01
N LYS A 737 -8.79 -2.38 15.16
CA LYS A 737 -7.80 -1.67 15.99
C LYS A 737 -6.40 -1.80 15.40
N LYS A 738 -6.06 -3.00 14.92
CA LYS A 738 -4.79 -3.25 14.22
C LYS A 738 -4.66 -2.37 12.99
N LEU A 739 -5.72 -2.26 12.18
CA LEU A 739 -5.79 -1.36 11.04
C LEU A 739 -5.75 0.13 11.44
N ALA A 740 -6.36 0.51 12.58
CA ALA A 740 -6.27 1.88 13.08
C ALA A 740 -4.82 2.24 13.47
N TYR A 741 -4.13 1.35 14.19
CA TYR A 741 -2.71 1.48 14.52
C TYR A 741 -1.85 1.48 13.25
N ASP A 742 -1.96 0.49 12.36
CA ASP A 742 -1.20 0.43 11.11
C ASP A 742 -1.32 1.70 10.26
N ASN A 743 -2.52 2.30 10.19
CA ASN A 743 -2.75 3.54 9.46
C ASN A 743 -2.16 4.77 10.17
N ALA A 744 -2.29 4.86 11.49
CA ALA A 744 -1.70 5.95 12.29
C ALA A 744 -0.16 5.88 12.24
N THR A 745 0.42 4.70 12.48
CA THR A 745 1.86 4.45 12.39
C THR A 745 2.39 4.78 11.00
N LYS A 746 1.65 4.45 9.94
CA LYS A 746 2.01 4.82 8.56
C LYS A 746 1.97 6.33 8.35
N ALA A 747 0.95 7.04 8.84
CA ALA A 747 0.89 8.50 8.76
C ALA A 747 2.08 9.16 9.47
N VAL A 748 2.39 8.72 10.69
CA VAL A 748 3.59 9.15 11.45
C VAL A 748 4.87 8.85 10.67
N SER A 749 5.00 7.64 10.12
CA SER A 749 6.17 7.20 9.36
C SER A 749 6.38 7.99 8.08
N ASN A 750 5.34 8.56 7.45
CA ASN A 750 5.47 9.41 6.26
C ASN A 750 5.96 10.84 6.57
N ILE A 751 5.68 11.38 7.78
CA ILE A 751 6.19 12.70 8.19
C ILE A 751 7.67 12.61 8.58
N ILE A 752 8.03 11.53 9.30
CA ILE A 752 9.41 11.27 9.75
C ILE A 752 10.27 10.67 8.63
N SER A 753 9.64 9.96 7.70
CA SER A 753 10.25 9.08 6.68
C SER A 753 11.19 8.04 7.30
N VAL A 754 10.56 7.11 8.03
CA VAL A 754 11.22 5.92 8.59
C VAL A 754 11.27 4.81 7.53
N GLU A 755 12.44 4.59 6.94
CA GLU A 755 12.71 3.48 6.03
C GLU A 755 13.55 2.42 6.76
N LYS A 756 13.01 1.20 6.91
CA LYS A 756 13.69 0.06 7.56
C LYS A 756 14.24 0.40 8.97
N GLY A 757 13.52 1.23 9.74
CA GLY A 757 13.92 1.69 11.07
C GLY A 757 14.96 2.83 11.09
N THR A 758 15.38 3.32 9.92
CA THR A 758 16.28 4.47 9.76
C THR A 758 15.49 5.70 9.34
N VAL A 759 15.77 6.86 9.93
CA VAL A 759 15.09 8.13 9.59
C VAL A 759 15.79 8.80 8.40
N ASN A 760 15.11 8.94 7.28
CA ASN A 760 15.58 9.75 6.15
C ASN A 760 14.85 11.10 6.08
N LYS A 761 15.49 12.15 6.63
CA LYS A 761 14.95 13.51 6.68
C LYS A 761 14.74 14.17 5.31
N SER A 762 15.38 13.69 4.23
CA SER A 762 15.14 14.24 2.88
C SER A 762 13.74 13.91 2.38
N ASN A 763 13.22 12.75 2.73
CA ASN A 763 11.98 12.20 2.20
C ASN A 763 10.75 12.53 3.08
N GLY A 764 10.92 13.30 4.16
CA GLY A 764 9.87 13.56 5.15
C GLY A 764 8.82 14.55 4.66
N THR A 765 7.55 14.14 4.65
CA THR A 765 6.43 15.01 4.22
C THR A 765 6.26 16.18 5.20
N TYR A 766 5.94 17.39 4.69
CA TYR A 766 5.65 18.53 5.55
C TYR A 766 4.44 18.29 6.47
N ALA A 767 4.58 18.69 7.73
CA ALA A 767 3.49 18.79 8.70
C ALA A 767 3.74 19.99 9.62
N ASP A 768 2.70 20.79 9.87
CA ASP A 768 2.76 21.94 10.77
C ASP A 768 2.65 21.53 12.25
N LEU A 769 2.84 22.49 13.16
CA LEU A 769 2.82 22.24 14.61
C LEU A 769 1.48 21.68 15.12
N LYS A 770 0.37 21.92 14.40
CA LYS A 770 -0.96 21.39 14.76
C LYS A 770 -1.12 19.95 14.30
N THR A 771 -0.71 19.67 13.06
CA THR A 771 -0.73 18.35 12.42
C THR A 771 0.19 17.37 13.13
N VAL A 772 1.42 17.79 13.47
CA VAL A 772 2.39 16.97 14.23
C VAL A 772 1.81 16.57 15.60
N LYS A 773 1.13 17.49 16.30
CA LYS A 773 0.46 17.16 17.58
C LYS A 773 -0.69 16.18 17.37
N ALA A 774 -1.60 16.46 16.44
CA ALA A 774 -2.76 15.62 16.16
C ALA A 774 -2.38 14.18 15.73
N LEU A 775 -1.30 14.03 14.94
CA LEU A 775 -0.75 12.71 14.57
C LEU A 775 -0.10 12.01 15.77
N THR A 776 0.61 12.74 16.64
CA THR A 776 1.17 12.19 17.89
C THR A 776 0.05 11.67 18.80
N ASP A 777 -1.03 12.43 18.96
CA ASP A 777 -2.17 12.06 19.79
C ASP A 777 -2.94 10.87 19.17
N ALA A 778 -3.13 10.85 17.85
CA ALA A 778 -3.77 9.74 17.14
C ALA A 778 -2.99 8.42 17.27
N GLU A 779 -1.66 8.45 17.12
CA GLU A 779 -0.81 7.26 17.27
C GLU A 779 -0.83 6.72 18.69
N ASN A 780 -0.68 7.59 19.70
CA ASN A 780 -0.73 7.18 21.10
C ASN A 780 -2.11 6.61 21.46
N ASN A 781 -3.20 7.19 20.96
CA ASN A 781 -4.55 6.65 21.17
C ASN A 781 -4.73 5.29 20.50
N ALA A 782 -4.34 5.14 19.23
CA ALA A 782 -4.44 3.87 18.50
C ALA A 782 -3.57 2.76 19.13
N TRP A 783 -2.39 3.10 19.64
CA TRP A 783 -1.52 2.18 20.39
C TRP A 783 -2.15 1.77 21.74
N ASN A 784 -2.73 2.73 22.49
CA ASN A 784 -3.45 2.45 23.74
C ASN A 784 -4.72 1.60 23.53
N GLU A 785 -5.36 1.67 22.35
CA GLU A 785 -6.51 0.82 21.99
C GLU A 785 -6.12 -0.64 21.69
N LEU A 786 -4.84 -1.00 21.59
CA LEU A 786 -4.35 -2.38 21.35
C LEU A 786 -4.52 -3.29 22.59
N ASN A 787 -5.77 -3.58 22.93
CA ASN A 787 -6.16 -4.38 24.09
C ASN A 787 -6.22 -5.90 23.81
N GLY A 788 -5.41 -6.40 22.86
CA GLY A 788 -5.32 -7.84 22.56
C GLY A 788 -4.80 -8.65 23.75
N VAL A 789 -5.51 -9.70 24.13
CA VAL A 789 -5.10 -10.59 25.24
C VAL A 789 -5.07 -12.03 24.76
N LYS A 790 -3.92 -12.68 24.98
CA LYS A 790 -3.70 -14.08 24.65
C LYS A 790 -4.70 -14.99 25.38
N LYS A 791 -5.49 -15.71 24.59
CA LYS A 791 -6.59 -16.60 25.01
C LYS A 791 -6.20 -17.52 26.18
N ASN A 792 -6.81 -17.32 27.35
CA ASN A 792 -6.68 -18.23 28.49
C ASN A 792 -7.61 -19.45 28.35
N ALA A 793 -7.26 -20.36 27.44
CA ALA A 793 -7.98 -21.62 27.28
C ALA A 793 -7.72 -22.61 28.44
N THR A 794 -6.55 -22.51 29.10
CA THR A 794 -6.08 -23.47 30.11
C THR A 794 -7.01 -23.54 31.32
N ASP A 795 -7.30 -22.40 31.94
CA ASP A 795 -8.15 -22.37 33.14
C ASP A 795 -9.60 -22.72 32.83
N ALA A 796 -10.06 -22.37 31.63
CA ALA A 796 -11.38 -22.75 31.13
C ALA A 796 -11.51 -24.27 30.94
N ILE A 797 -10.52 -24.92 30.33
CA ILE A 797 -10.46 -26.38 30.16
C ILE A 797 -10.33 -27.07 31.53
N LYS A 798 -9.56 -26.49 32.48
CA LYS A 798 -9.47 -27.02 33.84
C LYS A 798 -10.84 -27.05 34.52
N ALA A 799 -11.60 -25.96 34.48
CA ALA A 799 -12.92 -25.88 35.10
C ALA A 799 -13.92 -26.92 34.55
N ILE A 800 -13.85 -27.22 33.25
CA ILE A 800 -14.64 -28.30 32.63
C ILE A 800 -14.23 -29.68 33.16
N ASN A 801 -12.92 -29.96 33.23
CA ASN A 801 -12.40 -31.23 33.75
C ASN A 801 -12.72 -31.43 35.25
N ASP A 802 -12.64 -30.36 36.05
CA ASP A 802 -13.01 -30.39 37.47
C ASP A 802 -14.50 -30.76 37.65
N ALA A 803 -15.39 -30.09 36.91
CA ALA A 803 -16.83 -30.35 36.94
C ALA A 803 -17.18 -31.77 36.46
N ALA A 804 -16.56 -32.22 35.36
CA ALA A 804 -16.74 -33.57 34.83
C ALA A 804 -16.29 -34.66 35.83
N THR A 805 -15.17 -34.41 36.52
CA THR A 805 -14.65 -35.31 37.56
C THR A 805 -15.63 -35.40 38.74
N ALA A 806 -16.16 -34.28 39.22
CA ALA A 806 -17.14 -34.25 40.30
C ALA A 806 -18.45 -34.97 39.93
N LYS A 807 -19.00 -34.73 38.72
CA LYS A 807 -20.22 -35.41 38.24
C LYS A 807 -20.01 -36.92 38.12
N LYS A 808 -18.89 -37.38 37.56
CA LYS A 808 -18.55 -38.81 37.46
C LYS A 808 -18.39 -39.48 38.83
N ALA A 809 -17.77 -38.81 39.80
CA ALA A 809 -17.66 -39.31 41.17
C ALA A 809 -19.06 -39.49 41.80
N SER A 810 -19.97 -38.54 41.61
CA SER A 810 -21.36 -38.62 42.07
C SER A 810 -22.13 -39.80 41.44
N ILE A 811 -21.92 -40.08 40.15
CA ILE A 811 -22.52 -41.22 39.45
C ILE A 811 -21.99 -42.55 40.00
N ASN A 812 -20.66 -42.70 40.08
CA ASN A 812 -20.01 -43.94 40.55
C ASN A 812 -20.41 -44.30 41.99
N ASN A 813 -20.55 -43.29 42.84
CA ASN A 813 -20.92 -43.43 44.26
C ASN A 813 -22.41 -43.73 44.49
N SER A 814 -23.26 -43.77 43.45
CA SER A 814 -24.66 -44.17 43.61
C SER A 814 -24.77 -45.62 44.12
N ALA A 815 -25.48 -45.83 45.23
CA ALA A 815 -25.75 -47.17 45.75
C ALA A 815 -26.91 -47.89 45.01
N ILE A 816 -27.69 -47.14 44.22
CA ILE A 816 -28.97 -47.61 43.66
C ILE A 816 -28.77 -48.18 42.24
N LEU A 817 -28.02 -47.46 41.40
CA LEU A 817 -27.78 -47.79 39.99
C LEU A 817 -26.89 -49.01 39.81
N THR A 818 -27.13 -49.78 38.74
CA THR A 818 -26.25 -50.87 38.31
C THR A 818 -24.96 -50.34 37.69
N ASN A 819 -23.94 -51.20 37.57
CA ASN A 819 -22.65 -50.84 36.97
C ASN A 819 -22.80 -50.42 35.49
N GLU A 820 -23.76 -51.01 34.79
CA GLU A 820 -24.10 -50.72 33.40
C GLU A 820 -24.75 -49.32 33.28
N GLU A 821 -25.76 -49.02 34.12
CA GLU A 821 -26.38 -47.68 34.21
C GLU A 821 -25.34 -46.59 34.54
N LYS A 822 -24.45 -46.86 35.51
CA LYS A 822 -23.34 -45.96 35.86
C LYS A 822 -22.39 -45.71 34.69
N SER A 823 -22.01 -46.76 33.96
CA SER A 823 -21.10 -46.66 32.82
C SER A 823 -21.68 -45.77 31.71
N ALA A 824 -22.96 -45.94 31.38
CA ALA A 824 -23.67 -45.09 30.41
C ALA A 824 -23.63 -43.60 30.82
N LEU A 825 -23.93 -43.30 32.09
CA LEU A 825 -23.90 -41.93 32.62
C LEU A 825 -22.47 -41.36 32.71
N VAL A 826 -21.45 -42.15 33.06
CA VAL A 826 -20.04 -41.71 33.05
C VAL A 826 -19.59 -41.34 31.64
N ASN A 827 -20.02 -42.09 30.62
CA ASN A 827 -19.72 -41.81 29.22
C ASN A 827 -20.45 -40.55 28.72
N GLN A 828 -21.71 -40.35 29.09
CA GLN A 828 -22.46 -39.13 28.77
C GLN A 828 -21.83 -37.89 29.45
N ALA A 829 -21.39 -38.01 30.70
CA ALA A 829 -20.67 -36.94 31.41
C ALA A 829 -19.32 -36.61 30.75
N GLN A 830 -18.60 -37.60 30.24
CA GLN A 830 -17.38 -37.38 29.44
C GLN A 830 -17.70 -36.63 28.15
N LYS A 831 -18.72 -37.06 27.39
CA LYS A 831 -19.08 -36.41 26.12
C LYS A 831 -19.42 -34.94 26.29
N LEU A 832 -20.15 -34.57 27.35
CA LEU A 832 -20.47 -33.17 27.66
C LEU A 832 -19.21 -32.33 27.93
N ALA A 833 -18.18 -32.92 28.56
CA ALA A 833 -16.89 -32.27 28.77
C ALA A 833 -16.10 -32.11 27.46
N ASP A 834 -16.05 -33.13 26.62
CA ASP A 834 -15.36 -33.08 25.31
C ASP A 834 -16.02 -32.08 24.36
N ASP A 835 -17.36 -32.06 24.29
CA ASP A 835 -18.13 -31.07 23.52
C ASP A 835 -17.83 -29.64 24.01
N ALA A 836 -17.74 -29.43 25.33
CA ALA A 836 -17.41 -28.12 25.92
C ALA A 836 -15.96 -27.70 25.64
N ILE A 837 -14.99 -28.61 25.77
CA ILE A 837 -13.57 -28.37 25.45
C ILE A 837 -13.41 -28.07 23.95
N ALA A 838 -14.12 -28.77 23.06
CA ALA A 838 -14.13 -28.48 21.64
C ALA A 838 -14.68 -27.07 21.33
N ASN A 839 -15.70 -26.61 22.06
CA ASN A 839 -16.23 -25.25 21.92
C ASN A 839 -15.27 -24.18 22.48
N ILE A 840 -14.63 -24.43 23.64
CA ILE A 840 -13.56 -23.56 24.17
C ILE A 840 -12.39 -23.46 23.16
N ASN A 841 -12.02 -24.57 22.52
CA ASN A 841 -10.96 -24.58 21.51
C ASN A 841 -11.35 -23.79 20.24
N LYS A 842 -12.60 -23.91 19.77
CA LYS A 842 -13.14 -23.13 18.63
C LYS A 842 -13.33 -21.64 18.92
N ALA A 843 -13.55 -21.24 20.17
CA ALA A 843 -13.81 -19.85 20.55
C ALA A 843 -12.67 -18.90 20.14
N THR A 844 -13.01 -17.77 19.51
CA THR A 844 -12.04 -16.79 18.95
C THR A 844 -11.75 -15.61 19.87
N THR A 845 -12.55 -15.40 20.93
CA THR A 845 -12.43 -14.28 21.87
C THR A 845 -12.49 -14.76 23.32
N ASN A 846 -12.06 -13.94 24.28
CA ASN A 846 -12.15 -14.30 25.70
C ASN A 846 -13.61 -14.41 26.19
N ASP A 847 -14.54 -13.60 25.67
CA ASP A 847 -15.97 -13.69 26.01
C ASP A 847 -16.62 -14.97 25.47
N THR A 848 -16.22 -15.42 24.27
CA THR A 848 -16.67 -16.71 23.72
C THR A 848 -16.06 -17.89 24.47
N VAL A 849 -14.82 -17.78 24.97
CA VAL A 849 -14.23 -18.76 25.91
C VAL A 849 -14.99 -18.80 27.24
N LYS A 850 -15.25 -17.64 27.85
CA LYS A 850 -15.98 -17.53 29.11
C LYS A 850 -17.38 -18.15 28.97
N THR A 851 -18.09 -17.79 27.92
CA THR A 851 -19.43 -18.33 27.60
C THR A 851 -19.39 -19.85 27.39
N ALA A 852 -18.47 -20.35 26.55
CA ALA A 852 -18.33 -21.80 26.30
C ALA A 852 -17.99 -22.59 27.58
N LYS A 853 -17.19 -22.01 28.47
CA LYS A 853 -16.86 -22.57 29.79
C LYS A 853 -18.05 -22.54 30.75
N ASP A 854 -18.73 -21.41 30.90
CA ASP A 854 -19.89 -21.28 31.79
C ASP A 854 -21.01 -22.24 31.37
N THR A 855 -21.42 -22.23 30.09
CA THR A 855 -22.42 -23.16 29.54
C THR A 855 -21.98 -24.62 29.59
N GLY A 856 -20.67 -24.89 29.47
CA GLY A 856 -20.13 -26.24 29.60
C GLY A 856 -20.23 -26.79 31.02
N VAL A 857 -19.79 -26.01 32.01
CA VAL A 857 -19.92 -26.35 33.45
C VAL A 857 -21.40 -26.51 33.83
N GLU A 858 -22.27 -25.61 33.37
CA GLU A 858 -23.72 -25.70 33.58
C GLU A 858 -24.30 -27.01 33.05
N LYS A 859 -24.02 -27.37 31.79
CA LYS A 859 -24.53 -28.62 31.19
C LYS A 859 -24.04 -29.87 31.90
N ILE A 860 -22.79 -29.88 32.38
CA ILE A 860 -22.22 -31.00 33.15
C ILE A 860 -22.89 -31.07 34.52
N ASN A 861 -23.06 -29.96 35.22
CA ASN A 861 -23.68 -29.93 36.55
C ASN A 861 -25.17 -30.29 36.51
N ASN A 862 -25.90 -29.76 35.52
CA ASN A 862 -27.33 -30.03 35.30
C ASN A 862 -27.61 -31.38 34.63
N MET A 863 -26.57 -32.18 34.33
CA MET A 863 -26.75 -33.55 33.86
C MET A 863 -27.53 -34.37 34.89
N ASN A 864 -28.69 -34.88 34.49
CA ASN A 864 -29.55 -35.74 35.30
C ASN A 864 -28.82 -37.03 35.71
N VAL A 865 -29.01 -37.45 36.96
CA VAL A 865 -28.57 -38.75 37.49
C VAL A 865 -29.80 -39.39 38.15
N PRO A 866 -30.32 -40.52 37.64
CA PRO A 866 -31.53 -41.12 38.17
C PRO A 866 -31.39 -41.52 39.64
N THR A 867 -32.45 -41.26 40.42
CA THR A 867 -32.57 -41.67 41.83
C THR A 867 -33.12 -43.08 42.01
N THR A 868 -33.58 -43.71 40.93
CA THR A 868 -34.01 -45.10 40.84
C THR A 868 -33.26 -45.80 39.71
N SER A 869 -32.93 -47.08 39.89
CA SER A 869 -32.47 -47.95 38.81
C SER A 869 -33.69 -48.44 38.01
N ALA A 870 -33.66 -48.31 36.70
CA ALA A 870 -34.72 -48.80 35.82
C ALA A 870 -34.77 -50.33 35.89
N THR A 871 -33.62 -50.99 35.72
CA THR A 871 -33.49 -52.45 35.76
C THR A 871 -34.03 -53.04 37.07
N LYS A 872 -33.76 -52.40 38.23
CA LYS A 872 -34.29 -52.85 39.52
C LYS A 872 -35.79 -52.59 39.68
N SER A 873 -36.30 -51.48 39.14
CA SER A 873 -37.73 -51.15 39.22
C SER A 873 -38.56 -52.13 38.39
N ASP A 874 -38.14 -52.41 37.16
CA ASP A 874 -38.79 -53.38 36.27
C ASP A 874 -38.73 -54.80 36.84
N ALA A 875 -37.59 -55.17 37.44
CA ALA A 875 -37.43 -56.45 38.12
C ALA A 875 -38.38 -56.60 39.32
N LYS A 876 -38.52 -55.57 40.17
CA LYS A 876 -39.46 -55.58 41.30
C LYS A 876 -40.91 -55.66 40.84
N ALA A 877 -41.28 -54.93 39.78
CA ALA A 877 -42.61 -55.00 39.20
C ALA A 877 -42.97 -56.40 38.67
N ALA A 878 -42.00 -57.12 38.08
CA ALA A 878 -42.18 -58.51 37.66
C ALA A 878 -42.45 -59.46 38.86
N ILE A 879 -41.72 -59.32 39.97
CA ILE A 879 -41.96 -60.07 41.20
C ILE A 879 -43.35 -59.74 41.78
N ASP A 880 -43.74 -58.47 41.84
CA ASP A 880 -45.08 -58.07 42.30
C ASP A 880 -46.19 -58.66 41.42
N GLN A 881 -45.99 -58.72 40.10
CA GLN A 881 -46.97 -59.32 39.20
C GLN A 881 -47.08 -60.84 39.40
N ALA A 882 -45.97 -61.55 39.57
CA ALA A 882 -45.95 -62.98 39.88
C ALA A 882 -46.60 -63.29 41.24
N THR A 883 -46.38 -62.42 42.24
CA THR A 883 -46.99 -62.49 43.58
C THR A 883 -48.51 -62.49 43.47
N GLN A 884 -49.08 -61.53 42.75
CA GLN A 884 -50.54 -61.42 42.57
C GLN A 884 -51.14 -62.68 41.91
N THR A 885 -50.46 -63.24 40.91
CA THR A 885 -50.87 -64.51 40.27
C THR A 885 -50.82 -65.69 41.24
N LYS A 886 -49.79 -65.76 42.11
CA LYS A 886 -49.64 -66.82 43.10
C LYS A 886 -50.71 -66.74 44.19
N ASP A 887 -50.96 -65.54 44.72
CA ASP A 887 -51.95 -65.30 45.76
C ASP A 887 -53.38 -65.59 45.29
N ALA A 888 -53.73 -65.21 44.05
CA ALA A 888 -55.03 -65.55 43.47
C ALA A 888 -55.22 -67.06 43.30
N ALA A 889 -54.16 -67.81 42.96
CA ALA A 889 -54.19 -69.27 42.89
C ALA A 889 -54.32 -69.93 44.29
N ILE A 890 -53.74 -69.32 45.33
CA ILE A 890 -53.93 -69.77 46.72
C ILE A 890 -55.38 -69.51 47.17
N ASP A 891 -55.95 -68.33 46.90
CA ASP A 891 -57.34 -68.01 47.23
C ASP A 891 -58.34 -68.95 46.56
N ALA A 892 -58.09 -69.32 45.30
CA ALA A 892 -58.92 -70.24 44.51
C ALA A 892 -58.79 -71.73 44.90
N SER A 893 -57.89 -72.08 45.83
CA SER A 893 -57.68 -73.48 46.26
C SER A 893 -58.74 -73.98 47.25
N ASN A 894 -58.82 -75.31 47.44
CA ASN A 894 -59.73 -75.96 48.40
C ASN A 894 -59.17 -76.00 49.85
N LEU A 895 -58.11 -75.26 50.14
CA LEU A 895 -57.47 -75.22 51.47
C LEU A 895 -58.32 -74.43 52.49
N THR A 896 -58.08 -74.69 53.78
CA THR A 896 -58.65 -73.91 54.89
C THR A 896 -58.15 -72.47 54.91
N ALA A 897 -58.82 -71.58 55.65
CA ALA A 897 -58.42 -70.18 55.75
C ALA A 897 -57.02 -70.03 56.40
N GLU A 898 -56.74 -70.89 57.37
CA GLU A 898 -55.49 -70.99 58.12
C GLU A 898 -54.33 -71.43 57.22
N GLU A 899 -54.54 -72.47 56.39
CA GLU A 899 -53.55 -72.93 55.41
C GLU A 899 -53.30 -71.89 54.31
N LYS A 900 -54.34 -71.22 53.80
CA LYS A 900 -54.19 -70.12 52.83
C LYS A 900 -53.39 -68.97 53.41
N ALA A 901 -53.69 -68.55 54.64
CA ALA A 901 -52.95 -67.50 55.33
C ALA A 901 -51.47 -67.89 55.57
N ALA A 902 -51.20 -69.16 55.92
CA ALA A 902 -49.85 -69.67 56.06
C ALA A 902 -49.08 -69.63 54.72
N LEU A 903 -49.68 -70.10 53.62
CA LEU A 903 -49.05 -70.08 52.30
C LEU A 903 -48.80 -68.65 51.79
N LYS A 904 -49.75 -67.72 51.95
CA LYS A 904 -49.55 -66.31 51.58
C LYS A 904 -48.44 -65.65 52.41
N LYS A 905 -48.30 -66.01 53.69
CA LYS A 905 -47.19 -65.57 54.53
C LYS A 905 -45.84 -66.09 54.03
N THR A 906 -45.78 -67.33 53.53
CA THR A 906 -44.58 -67.87 52.87
C THR A 906 -44.26 -67.12 51.58
N VAL A 907 -45.25 -66.91 50.71
CA VAL A 907 -45.09 -66.13 49.46
C VAL A 907 -44.55 -64.73 49.76
N ALA A 908 -45.11 -64.02 50.75
CA ALA A 908 -44.63 -62.70 51.14
C ALA A 908 -43.16 -62.70 51.64
N GLY A 909 -42.71 -63.79 52.29
CA GLY A 909 -41.32 -63.96 52.72
C GLY A 909 -40.34 -64.20 51.56
N GLU A 910 -40.72 -65.03 50.59
CA GLU A 910 -39.92 -65.25 49.37
C GLU A 910 -39.87 -63.97 48.53
N VAL A 911 -40.99 -63.24 48.41
CA VAL A 911 -41.08 -61.96 47.70
C VAL A 911 -40.20 -60.88 48.32
N GLN A 912 -40.16 -60.79 49.65
CA GLN A 912 -39.23 -59.90 50.34
C GLN A 912 -37.78 -60.28 50.03
N THR A 913 -37.44 -61.56 50.14
CA THR A 913 -36.11 -62.11 49.84
C THR A 913 -35.68 -61.83 48.39
N ALA A 914 -36.59 -61.99 47.42
CA ALA A 914 -36.35 -61.68 46.01
C ALA A 914 -36.10 -60.18 45.79
N LYS A 915 -36.87 -59.30 46.44
CA LYS A 915 -36.71 -57.84 46.36
C LYS A 915 -35.42 -57.36 47.01
N ASP A 916 -35.03 -57.93 48.14
CA ASP A 916 -33.76 -57.62 48.82
C ASP A 916 -32.56 -58.07 47.98
N ASN A 917 -32.64 -59.24 47.33
CA ASN A 917 -31.63 -59.69 46.36
C ASN A 917 -31.54 -58.78 45.12
N ILE A 918 -32.68 -58.26 44.61
CA ILE A 918 -32.71 -57.27 43.52
C ILE A 918 -32.07 -55.93 43.96
N ASP A 919 -32.27 -55.49 45.21
CA ASP A 919 -31.62 -54.27 45.71
C ASP A 919 -30.12 -54.46 45.93
N ALA A 920 -29.69 -55.61 46.47
CA ALA A 920 -28.29 -55.94 46.69
C ALA A 920 -27.49 -56.17 45.39
N ALA A 921 -28.16 -56.57 44.30
CA ALA A 921 -27.53 -56.77 43.00
C ALA A 921 -26.85 -55.51 42.46
N THR A 922 -25.63 -55.66 41.90
CA THR A 922 -24.83 -54.51 41.42
C THR A 922 -24.75 -54.40 39.90
N LYS A 923 -25.19 -55.43 39.16
CA LYS A 923 -25.22 -55.47 37.70
C LYS A 923 -26.61 -55.81 37.19
N ASP A 924 -26.93 -55.42 35.96
CA ASP A 924 -28.19 -55.80 35.30
C ASP A 924 -28.38 -57.33 35.21
N ALA A 925 -27.29 -58.07 35.02
CA ALA A 925 -27.29 -59.54 35.00
C ALA A 925 -27.57 -60.15 36.40
N ASP A 926 -27.05 -59.53 37.46
CA ASP A 926 -27.27 -59.97 38.84
C ASP A 926 -28.75 -59.71 39.24
N VAL A 927 -29.29 -58.53 38.86
CA VAL A 927 -30.72 -58.17 39.01
C VAL A 927 -31.61 -59.15 38.26
N THR A 928 -31.27 -59.48 37.02
CA THR A 928 -32.00 -60.47 36.20
C THR A 928 -31.98 -61.85 36.84
N THR A 929 -30.86 -62.25 37.45
CA THR A 929 -30.72 -63.53 38.15
C THR A 929 -31.61 -63.58 39.39
N ALA A 930 -31.55 -62.56 40.26
CA ALA A 930 -32.41 -62.45 41.44
C ALA A 930 -33.91 -62.52 41.06
N LYS A 931 -34.31 -61.76 40.04
CA LYS A 931 -35.68 -61.70 39.49
C LYS A 931 -36.14 -62.98 38.76
N ASN A 932 -35.23 -63.89 38.43
CA ASN A 932 -35.55 -65.21 37.88
C ASN A 932 -35.49 -66.32 38.94
N THR A 933 -35.03 -66.01 40.17
CA THR A 933 -34.83 -66.97 41.26
C THR A 933 -35.96 -66.93 42.28
N GLY A 934 -36.55 -65.74 42.51
CA GLY A 934 -37.85 -65.57 43.16
C GLY A 934 -39.01 -65.57 42.16
#